data_AF-A0A6D2KP80-F1
#
_entry.id   AF-A0A6D2KP80-F1
#
_cell.length_a   1.000
_cell.length_b   1.000
_cell.length_c   1.000
_cell.angle_alpha   90.00
_cell.angle_beta   90.00
_cell.angle_gamma   90.00
#
_symmetry.space_group_name_H-M   'P 1'
#
loop_
_entity.id
_entity.type
_entity.pdbx_description
1 polymer ?
#
loop_
_entity_poly.entity_id
_entity_poly.type
_entity_poly.pdbx_seq_one_letter_code
_entity_poly.pdbx_strand_id
1 'polypeptide(L)'
;MEQFRQIGEVLGSLNALMVLQDDIVINQRQCCLLLDIFSLGFNTVAEEIRQNLKLEEKHTKWRALEQPLRELFRVFKEGEMYVRNCMSNKEWWGKVINFHQNKDCVEFHIHNLFCYFPAVIEAIETAGEISGLDPSEMDRRRVVFSRKYDREWNDPKLFQWRFGKQYLVPRDITSRFEHSWREDRWNLVEALQEKRKSKSGEIGKTEKRLADFLLKKLTGLEQFNGKLFPSSILLNSKDYQLRRRLGGGGQYKEIQWLGDSFVLRHFFGDLEPLNEEISTLLSLCHSNILQYLCGFYDEERKECSLVMELMHKDLKSYMKENCGPRRRYLFSVPVVIDIMLQIARGMEYLHANEIFHGDLNPMNILLKERSHTEGYFHAKVSGFGLTSVKTQSFTRASSRPTTPDPVIWYAPEVLAEMEKHLKDTTAAPRSKFTHKADVYSFAMVCFELITGKVPFEDSHLQGDKMAKNIRAGERPLFPFPSPKYLVSLIKRCWHSEPSERPTFSSVCRILRYIKKFLVVNPYQGHIQIQTPLVDCWDLEARFLRKFSLESGGSHAESVTQIPFQLYSYKIAEKEKMSPEEFREGKSETGDSVSESVSVVEDPMTTTTMPTYTKSLCLDAISEYSESDARSVYSEAPMKKISALKKSNDIAKLRRNSNAGLRSSGSSPVKPRSTPKVSSSPLSPFVRSSSKARKETRLASSTMSPLSHGRRRHLSGPASDSELT
;
A
#
# COMPACT_ATOMS: atom_id res chain seq x y z
N MET A 1 -21.96 15.05 -9.51
CA MET A 1 -22.96 13.95 -9.56
C MET A 1 -22.47 12.72 -10.33
N GLU A 2 -22.12 12.82 -11.63
CA GLU A 2 -21.85 11.62 -12.46
C GLU A 2 -20.82 10.64 -11.89
N GLN A 3 -19.68 11.11 -11.36
CA GLN A 3 -18.69 10.23 -10.73
C GLN A 3 -19.28 9.44 -9.52
N PHE A 4 -20.23 10.01 -8.77
CA PHE A 4 -20.92 9.31 -7.69
C PHE A 4 -21.90 8.24 -8.22
N ARG A 5 -22.57 8.51 -9.35
CA ARG A 5 -23.41 7.52 -10.06
C ARG A 5 -22.56 6.31 -10.48
N GLN A 6 -21.36 6.55 -11.02
CA GLN A 6 -20.42 5.51 -11.44
C GLN A 6 -19.86 4.67 -10.27
N ILE A 7 -19.65 5.27 -9.08
CA ILE A 7 -19.35 4.50 -7.85
C ILE A 7 -20.50 3.55 -7.53
N GLY A 8 -21.75 4.04 -7.60
CA GLY A 8 -22.96 3.24 -7.38
C GLY A 8 -23.10 2.08 -8.39
N GLU A 9 -22.77 2.29 -9.67
CA GLU A 9 -22.74 1.23 -10.69
C GLU A 9 -21.71 0.15 -10.37
N VAL A 10 -20.51 0.52 -9.95
CA VAL A 10 -19.45 -0.45 -9.57
C VAL A 10 -19.83 -1.20 -8.29
N LEU A 11 -20.43 -0.53 -7.30
CA LEU A 11 -20.94 -1.19 -6.10
C LEU A 11 -22.13 -2.12 -6.40
N GLY A 12 -23.01 -1.75 -7.32
CA GLY A 12 -24.10 -2.62 -7.81
C GLY A 12 -23.56 -3.86 -8.53
N SER A 13 -22.55 -3.69 -9.38
CA SER A 13 -21.83 -4.78 -10.06
C SER A 13 -21.12 -5.70 -9.06
N LEU A 14 -20.48 -5.14 -8.03
CA LEU A 14 -19.85 -5.91 -6.95
C LEU A 14 -20.87 -6.69 -6.12
N ASN A 15 -22.02 -6.10 -5.78
CA ASN A 15 -23.11 -6.81 -5.11
C ASN A 15 -23.62 -7.97 -5.96
N ALA A 16 -23.87 -7.75 -7.25
CA ALA A 16 -24.35 -8.79 -8.17
C ALA A 16 -23.38 -9.97 -8.31
N LEU A 17 -22.07 -9.72 -8.27
CA LEU A 17 -21.04 -10.76 -8.20
C LEU A 17 -21.10 -11.52 -6.87
N MET A 18 -21.19 -10.80 -5.75
CA MET A 18 -21.20 -11.38 -4.40
C MET A 18 -22.51 -12.12 -4.02
N VAL A 19 -23.56 -12.07 -4.85
CA VAL A 19 -24.70 -13.02 -4.72
C VAL A 19 -24.22 -14.47 -4.85
N LEU A 20 -23.16 -14.72 -5.64
CA LEU A 20 -22.54 -16.04 -5.83
C LEU A 20 -21.29 -16.21 -4.97
N GLN A 21 -21.26 -15.61 -3.77
CA GLN A 21 -20.09 -15.68 -2.87
C GLN A 21 -19.70 -17.10 -2.45
N ASP A 22 -20.62 -18.07 -2.48
CA ASP A 22 -20.33 -19.45 -2.07
C ASP A 22 -19.49 -20.24 -3.11
N ASP A 23 -19.39 -19.74 -4.35
CA ASP A 23 -18.43 -20.23 -5.35
C ASP A 23 -16.99 -19.75 -5.08
N ILE A 24 -16.77 -18.81 -4.14
CA ILE A 24 -15.46 -18.24 -3.81
C ILE A 24 -14.70 -19.16 -2.85
N VAL A 25 -14.05 -20.19 -3.41
CA VAL A 25 -13.28 -21.19 -2.64
C VAL A 25 -12.03 -20.62 -1.92
N ILE A 26 -11.59 -19.40 -2.25
CA ILE A 26 -10.43 -18.74 -1.61
C ILE A 26 -10.70 -17.24 -1.48
N ASN A 27 -10.40 -16.67 -0.30
CA ASN A 27 -10.59 -15.26 0.06
C ASN A 27 -12.06 -14.81 0.14
N GLN A 28 -13.01 -15.72 0.42
CA GLN A 28 -14.43 -15.37 0.55
C GLN A 28 -14.65 -14.26 1.58
N ARG A 29 -14.09 -14.40 2.79
CA ARG A 29 -14.32 -13.48 3.90
C ARG A 29 -13.67 -12.12 3.66
N GLN A 30 -12.51 -12.08 3.01
CA GLN A 30 -11.92 -10.85 2.49
C GLN A 30 -12.79 -10.19 1.40
N CYS A 31 -13.42 -10.96 0.51
CA CYS A 31 -14.37 -10.41 -0.47
C CYS A 31 -15.62 -9.83 0.21
N CYS A 32 -16.21 -10.51 1.20
CA CYS A 32 -17.31 -10.00 2.00
C CYS A 32 -16.92 -8.72 2.76
N LEU A 33 -15.76 -8.70 3.41
CA LEU A 33 -15.23 -7.52 4.11
C LEU A 33 -15.05 -6.32 3.17
N LEU A 34 -14.57 -6.56 1.95
CA LEU A 34 -14.38 -5.52 0.94
C LEU A 34 -15.73 -4.96 0.43
N LEU A 35 -16.73 -5.83 0.23
CA LEU A 35 -18.10 -5.40 -0.07
C LEU A 35 -18.70 -4.56 1.06
N ASP A 36 -18.55 -4.98 2.32
CA ASP A 36 -19.11 -4.29 3.48
C ASP A 36 -18.53 -2.88 3.65
N ILE A 37 -17.20 -2.74 3.57
CA ILE A 37 -16.54 -1.43 3.73
C ILE A 37 -16.75 -0.51 2.52
N PHE A 38 -16.90 -1.05 1.30
CA PHE A 38 -17.32 -0.27 0.13
C PHE A 38 -18.80 0.16 0.24
N SER A 39 -19.66 -0.69 0.79
CA SER A 39 -21.07 -0.36 1.03
C SER A 39 -21.21 0.73 2.10
N LEU A 40 -20.47 0.64 3.21
CA LEU A 40 -20.39 1.73 4.19
C LEU A 40 -19.81 3.00 3.54
N GLY A 41 -18.74 2.88 2.76
CA GLY A 41 -18.12 4.01 2.05
C GLY A 41 -19.11 4.76 1.15
N PHE A 42 -19.86 4.04 0.33
CA PHE A 42 -20.89 4.63 -0.53
C PHE A 42 -22.03 5.26 0.30
N ASN A 43 -22.54 4.55 1.32
CA ASN A 43 -23.64 5.05 2.16
C ASN A 43 -23.23 6.29 2.96
N THR A 44 -22.01 6.34 3.51
CA THR A 44 -21.47 7.52 4.19
C THR A 44 -21.35 8.71 3.22
N VAL A 45 -20.81 8.50 2.01
CA VAL A 45 -20.77 9.58 0.99
C VAL A 45 -22.18 10.02 0.57
N ALA A 46 -23.13 9.10 0.43
CA ALA A 46 -24.52 9.41 0.11
C ALA A 46 -25.19 10.26 1.20
N GLU A 47 -24.90 9.98 2.47
CA GLU A 47 -25.42 10.70 3.62
C GLU A 47 -24.80 12.09 3.75
N GLU A 48 -23.47 12.19 3.68
CA GLU A 48 -22.76 13.47 3.73
C GLU A 48 -23.15 14.40 2.57
N ILE A 49 -23.37 13.87 1.36
CA ILE A 49 -23.91 14.64 0.24
C ILE A 49 -25.33 15.14 0.56
N ARG A 50 -26.21 14.29 1.11
CA ARG A 50 -27.61 14.66 1.39
C ARG A 50 -27.75 15.68 2.53
N GLN A 51 -26.87 15.60 3.54
CA GLN A 51 -26.88 16.53 4.68
C GLN A 51 -26.24 17.88 4.33
N ASN A 52 -25.15 17.88 3.55
CA ASN A 52 -24.34 19.07 3.34
C ASN A 52 -24.57 19.77 1.99
N LEU A 53 -25.15 19.14 0.96
CA LEU A 53 -25.24 19.72 -0.40
C LEU A 53 -26.67 19.77 -0.94
N LYS A 54 -27.00 20.86 -1.64
CA LYS A 54 -28.29 21.01 -2.35
C LYS A 54 -28.17 20.47 -3.77
N LEU A 55 -29.16 19.66 -4.20
CA LEU A 55 -29.11 18.85 -5.43
C LEU A 55 -29.26 19.69 -6.71
N GLU A 56 -29.83 20.86 -6.58
CA GLU A 56 -30.06 21.86 -7.63
C GLU A 56 -28.71 22.44 -8.10
N GLU A 57 -27.74 22.53 -7.19
CA GLU A 57 -26.41 23.13 -7.40
C GLU A 57 -25.39 22.15 -8.02
N LYS A 58 -25.84 20.94 -8.41
CA LYS A 58 -25.04 19.80 -8.90
C LYS A 58 -24.16 20.07 -10.13
N HIS A 59 -24.43 21.15 -10.87
CA HIS A 59 -23.69 21.57 -12.06
C HIS A 59 -22.81 22.82 -11.84
N THR A 60 -22.96 23.52 -10.71
CA THR A 60 -22.28 24.79 -10.43
C THR A 60 -21.28 24.65 -9.28
N LYS A 61 -21.76 24.33 -8.08
CA LYS A 61 -20.94 24.34 -6.85
C LYS A 61 -20.22 23.01 -6.59
N TRP A 62 -20.73 21.90 -7.13
CA TRP A 62 -20.19 20.55 -6.88
C TRP A 62 -18.87 20.24 -7.61
N ARG A 63 -18.24 21.22 -8.30
CA ARG A 63 -17.01 21.02 -9.10
C ARG A 63 -15.84 20.47 -8.28
N ALA A 64 -15.72 20.86 -7.01
CA ALA A 64 -14.68 20.37 -6.09
C ALA A 64 -14.72 18.85 -5.85
N LEU A 65 -15.88 18.21 -6.00
CA LEU A 65 -16.06 16.78 -5.77
C LEU A 65 -15.58 15.91 -6.95
N GLU A 66 -15.27 16.49 -8.12
CA GLU A 66 -15.01 15.72 -9.34
C GLU A 66 -13.80 14.77 -9.20
N GLN A 67 -12.62 15.29 -8.86
CA GLN A 67 -11.40 14.49 -8.74
C GLN A 67 -11.42 13.54 -7.51
N PRO A 68 -11.89 13.95 -6.32
CA PRO A 68 -12.05 13.03 -5.19
C PRO A 68 -12.97 11.84 -5.49
N LEU A 69 -14.11 12.08 -6.15
CA LEU A 69 -15.02 10.99 -6.53
C LEU A 69 -14.47 10.13 -7.68
N ARG A 70 -13.72 10.71 -8.63
CA ARG A 70 -13.02 9.96 -9.69
C ARG A 70 -12.01 8.98 -9.11
N GLU A 71 -11.24 9.41 -8.12
CA GLU A 71 -10.26 8.55 -7.44
C GLU A 71 -10.93 7.51 -6.53
N LEU A 72 -12.05 7.85 -5.86
CA LEU A 72 -12.84 6.87 -5.11
C LEU A 72 -13.47 5.80 -6.02
N PHE A 73 -14.03 6.19 -7.17
CA PHE A 73 -14.47 5.28 -8.23
C PHE A 73 -13.34 4.34 -8.68
N ARG A 74 -12.13 4.87 -8.85
CA ARG A 74 -10.95 4.09 -9.24
C ARG A 74 -10.61 3.02 -8.20
N VAL A 75 -10.63 3.35 -6.90
CA VAL A 75 -10.43 2.37 -5.81
C VAL A 75 -11.54 1.31 -5.79
N PHE A 76 -12.80 1.71 -5.97
CA PHE A 76 -13.91 0.77 -6.05
C PHE A 76 -13.74 -0.19 -7.24
N LYS A 77 -13.27 0.29 -8.39
CA LYS A 77 -13.01 -0.52 -9.57
C LYS A 77 -11.80 -1.47 -9.39
N GLU A 78 -10.73 -1.02 -8.74
CA GLU A 78 -9.62 -1.90 -8.33
C GLU A 78 -10.12 -3.05 -7.43
N GLY A 79 -10.98 -2.76 -6.45
CA GLY A 79 -11.56 -3.78 -5.55
C GLY A 79 -12.54 -4.73 -6.23
N GLU A 80 -13.36 -4.25 -7.16
CA GLU A 80 -14.23 -5.11 -7.99
C GLU A 80 -13.40 -6.11 -8.82
N MET A 81 -12.30 -5.65 -9.41
CA MET A 81 -11.40 -6.50 -10.19
C MET A 81 -10.67 -7.56 -9.33
N TYR A 82 -10.41 -7.26 -8.05
CA TYR A 82 -9.91 -8.25 -7.08
C TYR A 82 -10.93 -9.37 -6.83
N VAL A 83 -12.19 -9.03 -6.53
CA VAL A 83 -13.25 -10.03 -6.31
C VAL A 83 -13.48 -10.88 -7.56
N ARG A 84 -13.53 -10.26 -8.76
CA ARG A 84 -13.58 -10.98 -10.05
C ARG A 84 -12.41 -11.96 -10.23
N ASN A 85 -11.20 -11.60 -9.77
CA ASN A 85 -10.03 -12.47 -9.85
C ASN A 85 -10.15 -13.66 -8.87
N CYS A 86 -10.62 -13.44 -7.64
CA CYS A 86 -10.92 -14.52 -6.68
C CYS A 86 -12.02 -15.47 -7.19
N MET A 87 -13.07 -14.93 -7.83
CA MET A 87 -14.15 -15.72 -8.45
C MET A 87 -13.72 -16.51 -9.71
N SER A 88 -12.70 -16.05 -10.45
CA SER A 88 -12.36 -16.56 -11.80
C SER A 88 -12.32 -18.10 -11.95
N ASN A 89 -12.70 -18.66 -13.10
CA ASN A 89 -12.66 -20.12 -13.34
C ASN A 89 -11.24 -20.66 -13.64
N LYS A 90 -10.20 -20.09 -13.03
CA LYS A 90 -8.81 -20.57 -13.08
C LYS A 90 -8.63 -21.90 -12.34
N GLU A 91 -7.60 -22.65 -12.72
CA GLU A 91 -7.21 -23.90 -12.05
C GLU A 91 -7.01 -23.69 -10.55
N TRP A 92 -7.60 -24.58 -9.75
CA TRP A 92 -7.67 -24.42 -8.29
C TRP A 92 -6.28 -24.38 -7.64
N TRP A 93 -5.33 -25.23 -8.06
CA TRP A 93 -3.97 -25.22 -7.50
C TRP A 93 -3.21 -23.93 -7.84
N GLY A 94 -3.32 -23.43 -9.07
CA GLY A 94 -2.73 -22.14 -9.48
C GLY A 94 -3.31 -20.96 -8.69
N LYS A 95 -4.62 -20.98 -8.40
CA LYS A 95 -5.23 -20.05 -7.44
C LYS A 95 -4.62 -20.18 -6.04
N VAL A 96 -4.54 -21.39 -5.47
CA VAL A 96 -3.99 -21.58 -4.11
C VAL A 96 -2.55 -21.07 -4.03
N ILE A 97 -1.70 -21.39 -5.00
CA ILE A 97 -0.31 -20.90 -5.01
C ILE A 97 -0.27 -19.37 -5.03
N ASN A 98 -1.08 -18.68 -5.83
CA ASN A 98 -1.15 -17.22 -5.83
C ASN A 98 -1.78 -16.61 -4.55
N PHE A 99 -2.82 -17.24 -3.98
CA PHE A 99 -3.67 -16.61 -2.96
C PHE A 99 -3.40 -17.04 -1.50
N HIS A 100 -2.69 -18.14 -1.24
CA HIS A 100 -2.51 -18.68 0.14
C HIS A 100 -1.76 -17.77 1.12
N GLN A 101 -1.06 -16.75 0.62
CA GLN A 101 -0.40 -15.68 1.40
C GLN A 101 -0.97 -14.28 1.07
N ASN A 102 -2.13 -14.18 0.43
CA ASN A 102 -2.69 -12.90 0.03
C ASN A 102 -3.16 -12.09 1.25
N LYS A 103 -2.91 -10.78 1.24
CA LYS A 103 -3.45 -9.78 2.19
C LYS A 103 -4.01 -8.54 1.48
N ASP A 104 -4.12 -8.55 0.16
CA ASP A 104 -4.34 -7.34 -0.65
C ASP A 104 -5.69 -6.66 -0.38
N CYS A 105 -6.70 -7.40 0.09
CA CYS A 105 -7.95 -6.81 0.58
C CYS A 105 -7.69 -5.69 1.60
N VAL A 106 -6.89 -5.96 2.63
CA VAL A 106 -6.55 -4.99 3.67
C VAL A 106 -5.38 -4.11 3.22
N GLU A 107 -4.28 -4.74 2.78
CA GLU A 107 -2.99 -4.08 2.54
C GLU A 107 -2.90 -3.30 1.22
N PHE A 108 -3.87 -3.45 0.31
CA PHE A 108 -3.90 -2.69 -0.94
C PHE A 108 -5.25 -1.98 -1.15
N HIS A 109 -6.37 -2.69 -1.15
CA HIS A 109 -7.68 -2.09 -1.45
C HIS A 109 -8.21 -1.19 -0.32
N ILE A 110 -8.26 -1.69 0.92
CA ILE A 110 -8.67 -0.87 2.08
C ILE A 110 -7.63 0.21 2.40
N HIS A 111 -6.33 -0.08 2.26
CA HIS A 111 -5.27 0.93 2.30
C HIS A 111 -5.56 2.09 1.32
N ASN A 112 -5.83 1.80 0.05
CA ASN A 112 -6.10 2.82 -0.96
C ASN A 112 -7.41 3.57 -0.66
N LEU A 113 -8.45 2.87 -0.19
CA LEU A 113 -9.70 3.50 0.27
C LEU A 113 -9.42 4.54 1.35
N PHE A 114 -8.72 4.18 2.43
CA PHE A 114 -8.38 5.12 3.50
C PHE A 114 -7.45 6.26 3.08
N CYS A 115 -6.64 6.10 2.03
CA CYS A 115 -5.85 7.20 1.47
C CYS A 115 -6.71 8.26 0.75
N TYR A 116 -7.76 7.85 0.06
CA TYR A 116 -8.59 8.73 -0.77
C TYR A 116 -9.87 9.22 -0.07
N PHE A 117 -10.48 8.42 0.80
CA PHE A 117 -11.74 8.78 1.46
C PHE A 117 -11.70 10.11 2.24
N PRO A 118 -10.61 10.45 2.97
CA PRO A 118 -10.49 11.76 3.63
C PRO A 118 -10.50 12.96 2.68
N ALA A 119 -10.10 12.78 1.40
CA ALA A 119 -10.22 13.83 0.39
C ALA A 119 -11.67 14.02 -0.09
N VAL A 120 -12.47 12.94 -0.12
CA VAL A 120 -13.89 13.00 -0.48
C VAL A 120 -14.70 13.72 0.59
N ILE A 121 -14.46 13.41 1.87
CA ILE A 121 -15.07 14.12 3.00
C ILE A 121 -14.70 15.62 2.98
N GLU A 122 -13.41 15.96 2.87
CA GLU A 122 -12.96 17.37 2.83
C GLU A 122 -13.53 18.13 1.61
N ALA A 123 -13.74 17.49 0.46
CA ALA A 123 -14.36 18.11 -0.71
C ALA A 123 -15.88 18.31 -0.56
N ILE A 124 -16.59 17.41 0.15
CA ILE A 124 -18.01 17.60 0.49
C ILE A 124 -18.16 18.74 1.48
N GLU A 125 -17.29 18.83 2.50
CA GLU A 125 -17.26 19.95 3.46
C GLU A 125 -17.01 21.28 2.75
N THR A 126 -15.97 21.34 1.90
CA THR A 126 -15.61 22.54 1.13
C THR A 126 -16.74 23.01 0.20
N ALA A 127 -17.45 22.08 -0.45
CA ALA A 127 -18.64 22.44 -1.23
C ALA A 127 -19.85 22.80 -0.35
N GLY A 128 -19.94 22.21 0.85
CA GLY A 128 -20.97 22.48 1.85
C GLY A 128 -20.89 23.89 2.44
N GLU A 129 -19.70 24.45 2.62
CA GLU A 129 -19.47 25.85 3.04
C GLU A 129 -20.05 26.88 2.06
N ILE A 130 -20.19 26.53 0.78
CA ILE A 130 -20.72 27.42 -0.27
C ILE A 130 -22.11 27.01 -0.76
N SER A 131 -22.67 25.89 -0.30
CA SER A 131 -23.96 25.37 -0.79
C SER A 131 -25.15 26.11 -0.16
N GLY A 132 -26.16 26.44 -0.97
CA GLY A 132 -27.29 27.29 -0.58
C GLY A 132 -27.16 28.77 -1.00
N LEU A 133 -28.20 29.54 -0.67
CA LEU A 133 -28.31 30.97 -1.02
C LEU A 133 -28.39 31.88 0.23
N ASP A 134 -28.52 31.30 1.43
CA ASP A 134 -28.54 32.03 2.70
C ASP A 134 -27.11 32.17 3.24
N PRO A 135 -26.56 33.39 3.38
CA PRO A 135 -25.26 33.61 3.99
C PRO A 135 -25.18 33.14 5.45
N SER A 136 -26.28 33.20 6.19
CA SER A 136 -26.32 32.78 7.60
C SER A 136 -26.16 31.27 7.74
N GLU A 137 -26.84 30.48 6.90
CA GLU A 137 -26.62 29.05 6.77
C GLU A 137 -25.16 28.73 6.40
N MET A 138 -24.60 29.43 5.41
CA MET A 138 -23.21 29.25 4.94
C MET A 138 -22.17 29.54 6.03
N ASP A 139 -22.28 30.67 6.75
CA ASP A 139 -21.34 30.99 7.83
C ASP A 139 -21.50 30.04 9.02
N ARG A 140 -22.72 29.62 9.37
CA ARG A 140 -22.95 28.56 10.36
C ARG A 140 -22.27 27.25 9.97
N ARG A 141 -22.36 26.84 8.70
CA ARG A 141 -21.68 25.65 8.15
C ARG A 141 -20.16 25.79 8.25
N ARG A 142 -19.60 26.95 7.85
CA ARG A 142 -18.16 27.24 7.98
C ARG A 142 -17.67 27.17 9.42
N VAL A 143 -18.44 27.66 10.40
CA VAL A 143 -18.08 27.52 11.83
C VAL A 143 -18.09 26.06 12.28
N VAL A 144 -19.06 25.25 11.84
CA VAL A 144 -19.12 23.81 12.15
C VAL A 144 -17.95 23.04 11.55
N PHE A 145 -17.65 23.24 10.25
CA PHE A 145 -16.48 22.63 9.59
C PHE A 145 -15.15 23.23 10.04
N SER A 146 -15.13 24.42 10.65
CA SER A 146 -13.96 24.92 11.36
C SER A 146 -13.71 24.08 12.62
N ARG A 147 -14.69 24.05 13.53
CA ARG A 147 -14.63 23.36 14.84
C ARG A 147 -14.40 21.85 14.75
N LYS A 148 -14.78 21.22 13.64
CA LYS A 148 -14.42 19.81 13.36
C LYS A 148 -12.91 19.54 13.44
N TYR A 149 -12.06 20.55 13.23
CA TYR A 149 -10.60 20.41 13.21
C TYR A 149 -9.92 21.18 14.36
N ASP A 150 -10.64 21.43 15.47
CA ASP A 150 -10.06 22.02 16.68
C ASP A 150 -8.99 21.12 17.31
N ARG A 151 -7.99 21.74 17.98
CA ARG A 151 -6.81 21.04 18.57
C ARG A 151 -7.19 19.92 19.55
N GLU A 152 -8.34 20.03 20.23
CA GLU A 152 -8.85 19.02 21.18
C GLU A 152 -9.16 17.66 20.54
N TRP A 153 -9.57 17.63 19.28
CA TRP A 153 -9.91 16.38 18.58
C TRP A 153 -8.70 15.61 18.07
N ASN A 154 -7.50 16.18 18.20
CA ASN A 154 -6.25 15.59 17.72
C ASN A 154 -5.72 14.50 18.68
N ASP A 155 -6.51 13.45 18.90
CA ASP A 155 -6.20 12.22 19.63
C ASP A 155 -6.83 11.00 18.89
N PRO A 156 -6.15 9.85 18.77
CA PRO A 156 -6.66 8.71 17.99
C PRO A 156 -8.00 8.15 18.53
N LYS A 157 -8.20 8.14 19.85
CA LYS A 157 -9.37 7.54 20.51
C LYS A 157 -10.58 8.48 20.42
N LEU A 158 -10.37 9.78 20.63
CA LEU A 158 -11.39 10.81 20.42
C LEU A 158 -11.80 10.90 18.94
N PHE A 159 -10.84 10.84 18.01
CA PHE A 159 -11.12 10.78 16.58
C PHE A 159 -11.95 9.53 16.21
N GLN A 160 -11.55 8.33 16.66
CA GLN A 160 -12.32 7.12 16.36
C GLN A 160 -13.73 7.18 16.96
N TRP A 161 -13.89 7.70 18.19
CA TRP A 161 -15.20 7.85 18.82
C TRP A 161 -16.08 8.88 18.09
N ARG A 162 -15.56 10.08 17.80
CA ARG A 162 -16.35 11.20 17.26
C ARG A 162 -16.60 11.11 15.76
N PHE A 163 -15.64 10.57 15.00
CA PHE A 163 -15.64 10.58 13.53
C PHE A 163 -15.39 9.20 12.90
N GLY A 164 -15.22 8.13 13.69
CA GLY A 164 -14.82 6.81 13.16
C GLY A 164 -15.77 6.23 12.11
N LYS A 165 -17.09 6.45 12.24
CA LYS A 165 -18.06 6.08 11.18
C LYS A 165 -17.85 6.91 9.90
N GLN A 166 -17.64 8.22 10.04
CA GLN A 166 -17.43 9.16 8.92
C GLN A 166 -16.13 8.87 8.14
N TYR A 167 -15.12 8.29 8.78
CA TYR A 167 -13.84 7.91 8.15
C TYR A 167 -13.65 6.40 8.00
N LEU A 168 -14.73 5.61 8.02
CA LEU A 168 -14.75 4.16 7.77
C LEU A 168 -13.86 3.30 8.70
N VAL A 169 -13.58 3.80 9.91
CA VAL A 169 -12.83 3.10 10.97
C VAL A 169 -13.66 2.80 12.25
N PRO A 170 -14.96 2.41 12.16
CA PRO A 170 -15.71 2.00 13.35
C PRO A 170 -15.21 0.64 13.87
N ARG A 171 -15.38 0.40 15.18
CA ARG A 171 -14.71 -0.71 15.89
C ARG A 171 -15.10 -2.10 15.37
N ASP A 172 -16.36 -2.27 14.99
CA ASP A 172 -16.92 -3.47 14.38
C ASP A 172 -16.17 -3.84 13.09
N ILE A 173 -16.10 -2.94 12.11
CA ILE A 173 -15.41 -3.20 10.83
C ILE A 173 -13.91 -3.35 11.04
N THR A 174 -13.27 -2.45 11.81
CA THR A 174 -11.81 -2.53 12.02
C THR A 174 -11.37 -3.80 12.75
N SER A 175 -12.22 -4.38 13.61
CA SER A 175 -11.92 -5.65 14.26
C SER A 175 -11.87 -6.82 13.27
N ARG A 176 -12.64 -6.76 12.18
CA ARG A 176 -12.76 -7.85 11.20
C ARG A 176 -11.55 -7.99 10.28
N PHE A 177 -10.69 -6.98 10.14
CA PHE A 177 -9.58 -6.98 9.18
C PHE A 177 -8.63 -8.19 9.35
N GLU A 178 -8.17 -8.44 10.58
CA GLU A 178 -7.34 -9.61 10.88
C GLU A 178 -8.15 -10.92 10.94
N HIS A 179 -9.42 -10.86 11.37
CA HIS A 179 -10.25 -12.06 11.49
C HIS A 179 -10.62 -12.65 10.12
N SER A 180 -11.02 -11.84 9.13
CA SER A 180 -11.36 -12.30 7.79
C SER A 180 -10.18 -13.01 7.11
N TRP A 181 -8.96 -12.49 7.24
CA TRP A 181 -7.76 -13.13 6.71
C TRP A 181 -7.45 -14.47 7.41
N ARG A 182 -7.61 -14.53 8.73
CA ARG A 182 -7.40 -15.76 9.52
C ARG A 182 -8.44 -16.84 9.22
N GLU A 183 -9.71 -16.45 9.02
CA GLU A 183 -10.81 -17.35 8.66
C GLU A 183 -10.63 -17.90 7.24
N ASP A 184 -10.32 -17.05 6.25
CA ASP A 184 -9.99 -17.50 4.88
C ASP A 184 -8.81 -18.50 4.87
N ARG A 185 -7.78 -18.24 5.69
CA ARG A 185 -6.64 -19.15 5.87
C ARG A 185 -7.05 -20.49 6.49
N TRP A 186 -7.98 -20.49 7.45
CA TRP A 186 -8.51 -21.71 8.07
C TRP A 186 -9.33 -22.53 7.05
N ASN A 187 -10.26 -21.89 6.35
CA ASN A 187 -11.11 -22.51 5.33
C ASN A 187 -10.25 -23.14 4.21
N LEU A 188 -9.17 -22.46 3.80
CA LEU A 188 -8.19 -23.01 2.85
C LEU A 188 -7.45 -24.24 3.39
N VAL A 189 -7.09 -24.26 4.68
CA VAL A 189 -6.49 -25.44 5.33
C VAL A 189 -7.48 -26.62 5.36
N GLU A 190 -8.76 -26.38 5.62
CA GLU A 190 -9.78 -27.44 5.59
C GLU A 190 -9.97 -27.99 4.16
N ALA A 191 -10.14 -27.12 3.15
CA ALA A 191 -10.26 -27.54 1.75
C ALA A 191 -9.04 -28.33 1.23
N LEU A 192 -7.83 -27.95 1.68
CA LEU A 192 -6.59 -28.72 1.41
C LEU A 192 -6.59 -30.09 2.11
N GLN A 193 -7.09 -30.17 3.36
CA GLN A 193 -7.23 -31.45 4.06
C GLN A 193 -8.26 -32.37 3.39
N GLU A 194 -9.37 -31.84 2.88
CA GLU A 194 -10.38 -32.65 2.18
C GLU A 194 -9.82 -33.23 0.88
N LYS A 195 -9.25 -32.38 0.00
CA LYS A 195 -8.60 -32.85 -1.23
C LYS A 195 -7.46 -33.84 -0.98
N ARG A 196 -6.73 -33.71 0.13
CA ARG A 196 -5.73 -34.70 0.58
C ARG A 196 -6.38 -36.04 0.94
N LYS A 197 -7.50 -36.02 1.66
CA LYS A 197 -8.24 -37.22 2.14
C LYS A 197 -9.03 -37.92 1.04
N SER A 198 -9.40 -37.22 -0.04
CA SER A 198 -10.16 -37.77 -1.16
C SER A 198 -9.53 -39.03 -1.77
N LYS A 199 -10.32 -40.11 -1.75
CA LYS A 199 -9.92 -41.46 -2.19
C LYS A 199 -10.16 -41.75 -3.67
N SER A 200 -10.75 -40.82 -4.44
CA SER A 200 -10.86 -40.99 -5.89
C SER A 200 -9.46 -41.00 -6.54
N GLY A 201 -9.34 -41.76 -7.63
CA GLY A 201 -8.09 -41.90 -8.39
C GLY A 201 -7.72 -40.67 -9.23
N GLU A 202 -8.45 -39.56 -9.08
CA GLU A 202 -8.35 -38.35 -9.89
C GLU A 202 -7.17 -37.47 -9.45
N ILE A 203 -6.91 -37.39 -8.14
CA ILE A 203 -5.86 -36.53 -7.57
C ILE A 203 -4.51 -37.26 -7.61
N GLY A 204 -3.60 -36.74 -8.42
CA GLY A 204 -2.28 -37.30 -8.69
C GLY A 204 -1.32 -37.26 -7.49
N LYS A 205 -0.29 -38.12 -7.54
CA LYS A 205 0.76 -38.23 -6.52
C LYS A 205 1.49 -36.89 -6.26
N THR A 206 1.59 -36.05 -7.29
CA THR A 206 2.19 -34.70 -7.21
C THR A 206 1.30 -33.74 -6.43
N GLU A 207 -0.01 -33.72 -6.71
CA GLU A 207 -0.98 -32.86 -6.02
C GLU A 207 -1.11 -33.21 -4.52
N LYS A 208 -1.09 -34.50 -4.17
CA LYS A 208 -1.14 -34.91 -2.75
C LYS A 208 0.09 -34.43 -1.97
N ARG A 209 1.28 -34.43 -2.60
CA ARG A 209 2.51 -33.82 -2.04
C ARG A 209 2.40 -32.29 -1.94
N LEU A 210 1.77 -31.63 -2.91
CA LEU A 210 1.52 -30.19 -2.88
C LEU A 210 0.56 -29.81 -1.75
N ALA A 211 -0.48 -30.62 -1.52
CA ALA A 211 -1.38 -30.52 -0.37
C ALA A 211 -0.64 -30.65 0.96
N ASP A 212 0.17 -31.71 1.11
CA ASP A 212 0.98 -31.97 2.30
C ASP A 212 1.90 -30.78 2.63
N PHE A 213 2.56 -30.19 1.63
CA PHE A 213 3.37 -28.98 1.79
C PHE A 213 2.53 -27.79 2.25
N LEU A 214 1.48 -27.44 1.51
CA LEU A 214 0.70 -26.22 1.78
C LEU A 214 0.06 -26.29 3.17
N LEU A 215 -0.39 -27.46 3.61
CA LEU A 215 -0.85 -27.69 4.98
C LEU A 215 0.25 -27.41 6.01
N LYS A 216 1.50 -27.85 5.79
CA LYS A 216 2.62 -27.54 6.69
C LYS A 216 2.93 -26.04 6.73
N LYS A 217 3.02 -25.37 5.57
CA LYS A 217 3.27 -23.92 5.48
C LYS A 217 2.15 -23.07 6.09
N LEU A 218 0.90 -23.52 5.97
CA LEU A 218 -0.25 -22.78 6.47
C LEU A 218 -0.52 -23.00 7.97
N THR A 219 -0.27 -24.20 8.50
CA THR A 219 -0.50 -24.52 9.92
C THR A 219 0.68 -24.17 10.84
N GLY A 220 1.92 -24.20 10.35
CA GLY A 220 3.12 -23.94 11.18
C GLY A 220 3.38 -25.00 12.26
N LEU A 221 2.70 -26.15 12.21
CA LEU A 221 2.80 -27.24 13.20
C LEU A 221 4.13 -28.01 13.16
N GLU A 222 4.87 -27.88 12.05
CA GLU A 222 6.31 -28.10 12.01
C GLU A 222 6.98 -26.74 11.82
N GLN A 223 8.11 -26.49 12.48
CA GLN A 223 8.95 -25.35 12.14
C GLN A 223 9.29 -25.41 10.65
N PHE A 224 8.82 -24.42 9.88
CA PHE A 224 9.04 -24.38 8.43
C PHE A 224 10.45 -23.83 8.14
N ASN A 225 11.47 -24.57 8.59
CA ASN A 225 12.89 -24.25 8.51
C ASN A 225 13.40 -24.38 7.06
N GLY A 226 12.89 -23.52 6.18
CA GLY A 226 13.31 -23.32 4.79
C GLY A 226 13.11 -24.49 3.84
N LYS A 227 12.63 -25.64 4.34
CA LYS A 227 12.56 -26.92 3.61
C LYS A 227 11.91 -26.79 2.24
N LEU A 228 12.79 -26.78 1.24
CA LEU A 228 12.46 -26.73 -0.17
C LEU A 228 11.91 -28.08 -0.65
N PHE A 229 11.08 -28.06 -1.69
CA PHE A 229 10.52 -29.28 -2.26
C PHE A 229 11.50 -29.94 -3.22
N PRO A 230 11.50 -31.27 -3.33
CA PRO A 230 12.19 -31.93 -4.43
C PRO A 230 11.74 -31.34 -5.77
N SER A 231 12.68 -30.84 -6.59
CA SER A 231 12.39 -30.19 -7.88
C SER A 231 11.52 -31.04 -8.82
N SER A 232 11.50 -32.36 -8.63
CA SER A 232 10.57 -33.29 -9.29
C SER A 232 9.08 -32.98 -9.09
N ILE A 233 8.67 -32.21 -8.07
CA ILE A 233 7.26 -31.75 -7.94
C ILE A 233 6.90 -30.71 -9.00
N LEU A 234 7.83 -29.81 -9.33
CA LEU A 234 7.66 -28.81 -10.38
C LEU A 234 7.88 -29.45 -11.77
N LEU A 235 9.01 -30.12 -11.94
CA LEU A 235 9.48 -30.63 -13.24
C LEU A 235 8.63 -31.79 -13.79
N ASN A 236 7.95 -32.57 -12.92
CA ASN A 236 7.08 -33.66 -13.35
C ASN A 236 5.59 -33.24 -13.40
N SER A 237 5.27 -31.93 -13.35
CA SER A 237 3.91 -31.46 -13.61
C SER A 237 3.60 -31.53 -15.11
N LYS A 238 2.44 -32.07 -15.48
CA LYS A 238 2.08 -32.34 -16.88
C LYS A 238 2.01 -31.08 -17.76
N ASP A 239 1.84 -29.92 -17.12
CA ASP A 239 1.61 -28.62 -17.72
C ASP A 239 2.83 -27.68 -17.62
N TYR A 240 3.91 -28.11 -16.94
CA TYR A 240 5.09 -27.27 -16.71
C TYR A 240 5.78 -26.92 -18.04
N GLN A 241 5.84 -25.63 -18.36
CA GLN A 241 6.44 -25.13 -19.60
C GLN A 241 7.32 -23.91 -19.33
N LEU A 242 8.58 -23.96 -19.79
CA LEU A 242 9.45 -22.79 -19.86
C LEU A 242 8.97 -21.86 -21.00
N ARG A 243 8.40 -20.71 -20.65
CA ARG A 243 7.84 -19.75 -21.62
C ARG A 243 8.91 -18.86 -22.24
N ARG A 244 9.79 -18.27 -21.42
CA ARG A 244 10.97 -17.48 -21.86
C ARG A 244 11.99 -17.33 -20.75
N ARG A 245 13.21 -16.89 -21.06
CA ARG A 245 14.19 -16.40 -20.07
C ARG A 245 13.98 -14.90 -19.86
N LEU A 246 14.19 -14.42 -18.63
CA LEU A 246 14.00 -13.03 -18.23
C LEU A 246 15.34 -12.44 -17.77
N GLY A 247 15.64 -11.22 -18.23
CA GLY A 247 16.89 -10.51 -17.95
C GLY A 247 18.14 -11.12 -18.63
N GLY A 248 19.21 -10.31 -18.70
CA GLY A 248 20.45 -10.69 -19.39
C GLY A 248 21.31 -11.75 -18.69
N GLY A 249 21.03 -12.05 -17.42
CA GLY A 249 21.79 -13.02 -16.60
C GLY A 249 21.25 -14.45 -16.62
N GLY A 250 20.12 -14.71 -17.28
CA GLY A 250 19.54 -16.06 -17.46
C GLY A 250 18.98 -16.74 -16.20
N GLN A 251 19.28 -16.25 -14.99
CA GLN A 251 18.81 -16.77 -13.69
C GLN A 251 17.29 -16.77 -13.52
N TYR A 252 16.59 -15.86 -14.19
CA TYR A 252 15.13 -15.76 -14.15
C TYR A 252 14.51 -16.39 -15.40
N LYS A 253 13.45 -17.17 -15.20
CA LYS A 253 12.69 -17.89 -16.22
C LYS A 253 11.21 -17.55 -16.03
N GLU A 254 10.49 -17.18 -17.08
CA GLU A 254 9.02 -17.22 -17.05
C GLU A 254 8.60 -18.67 -17.30
N ILE A 255 7.80 -19.21 -16.39
CA ILE A 255 7.25 -20.57 -16.48
C ILE A 255 5.72 -20.51 -16.48
N GLN A 256 5.07 -21.47 -17.14
CA GLN A 256 3.69 -21.82 -16.86
C GLN A 256 3.66 -23.06 -15.96
N TRP A 257 2.80 -23.04 -14.95
CA TRP A 257 2.59 -24.15 -14.00
C TRP A 257 1.26 -23.97 -13.27
N LEU A 258 0.54 -25.07 -13.01
CA LEU A 258 -0.81 -25.09 -12.42
C LEU A 258 -1.79 -24.14 -13.13
N GLY A 259 -1.70 -24.12 -14.47
CA GLY A 259 -2.55 -23.31 -15.34
C GLY A 259 -2.24 -21.79 -15.38
N ASP A 260 -1.29 -21.28 -14.60
CA ASP A 260 -0.96 -19.85 -14.51
C ASP A 260 0.52 -19.57 -14.82
N SER A 261 0.89 -18.29 -15.01
CA SER A 261 2.28 -17.90 -15.32
C SER A 261 3.01 -17.30 -14.11
N PHE A 262 4.22 -17.80 -13.86
CA PHE A 262 5.08 -17.46 -12.72
C PHE A 262 6.51 -17.14 -13.17
N VAL A 263 7.30 -16.53 -12.27
CA VAL A 263 8.75 -16.36 -12.45
C VAL A 263 9.49 -17.39 -11.58
N LEU A 264 10.39 -18.14 -12.19
CA LEU A 264 11.31 -19.06 -11.54
C LEU A 264 12.71 -18.45 -11.50
N ARG A 265 13.17 -18.07 -10.30
CA ARG A 265 14.57 -17.68 -10.04
C ARG A 265 15.35 -18.94 -9.65
N HIS A 266 16.42 -19.27 -10.38
CA HIS A 266 17.26 -20.43 -10.05
C HIS A 266 18.74 -20.05 -9.89
N PHE A 267 19.43 -20.80 -9.04
CA PHE A 267 20.86 -20.66 -8.76
C PHE A 267 21.42 -21.99 -8.24
N PHE A 268 22.75 -22.15 -8.28
CA PHE A 268 23.44 -23.34 -7.83
C PHE A 268 24.19 -23.06 -6.52
N GLY A 269 24.17 -24.01 -5.59
CA GLY A 269 24.84 -23.88 -4.29
C GLY A 269 24.26 -24.83 -3.24
N ASP A 270 25.03 -25.04 -2.17
CA ASP A 270 24.59 -25.84 -1.03
C ASP A 270 23.49 -25.13 -0.22
N LEU A 271 22.47 -25.89 0.20
CA LEU A 271 21.28 -25.33 0.85
C LEU A 271 21.53 -24.89 2.30
N GLU A 272 22.36 -25.59 3.06
CA GLU A 272 22.59 -25.32 4.49
C GLU A 272 22.90 -23.84 4.81
N PRO A 273 23.91 -23.18 4.18
CA PRO A 273 24.22 -21.77 4.47
C PRO A 273 23.17 -20.77 3.95
N LEU A 274 22.19 -21.23 3.14
CA LEU A 274 21.16 -20.36 2.55
C LEU A 274 19.77 -20.59 3.18
N ASN A 275 19.61 -21.60 4.03
CA ASN A 275 18.32 -22.06 4.50
C ASN A 275 17.59 -20.98 5.33
N GLU A 276 18.31 -20.20 6.13
CA GLU A 276 17.75 -19.09 6.91
C GLU A 276 17.36 -17.89 6.03
N GLU A 277 18.21 -17.51 5.06
CA GLU A 277 17.89 -16.46 4.07
C GLU A 277 16.60 -16.83 3.29
N ILE A 278 16.49 -18.08 2.85
CA ILE A 278 15.32 -18.55 2.07
C ILE A 278 14.08 -18.73 2.95
N SER A 279 14.22 -19.20 4.20
CA SER A 279 13.13 -19.24 5.19
C SER A 279 12.51 -17.86 5.37
N THR A 280 13.36 -16.84 5.50
CA THR A 280 12.97 -15.45 5.65
C THR A 280 12.26 -14.95 4.40
N LEU A 281 12.82 -15.17 3.21
CA LEU A 281 12.17 -14.76 1.95
C LEU A 281 10.79 -15.39 1.72
N LEU A 282 10.57 -16.63 2.18
CA LEU A 282 9.29 -17.35 2.03
C LEU A 282 8.24 -16.98 3.09
N SER A 283 8.63 -16.34 4.20
CA SER A 283 7.71 -15.92 5.26
C SER A 283 7.10 -14.53 5.01
N LEU A 284 7.82 -13.66 4.30
CA LEU A 284 7.38 -12.31 3.95
C LEU A 284 6.06 -12.31 3.16
N CYS A 285 5.24 -11.28 3.40
CA CYS A 285 3.87 -11.16 2.89
C CYS A 285 3.44 -9.68 2.95
N HIS A 286 3.54 -8.96 1.82
CA HIS A 286 3.06 -7.57 1.71
C HIS A 286 2.79 -7.19 0.24
N SER A 287 1.74 -6.41 0.00
CA SER A 287 1.27 -6.06 -1.35
C SER A 287 2.29 -5.30 -2.21
N ASN A 288 3.29 -4.62 -1.63
CA ASN A 288 4.36 -3.95 -2.38
C ASN A 288 5.73 -4.63 -2.27
N ILE A 289 5.75 -5.90 -1.86
CA ILE A 289 6.93 -6.77 -1.90
C ILE A 289 6.69 -7.90 -2.90
N LEU A 290 7.71 -8.23 -3.68
CA LEU A 290 7.67 -9.34 -4.65
C LEU A 290 7.65 -10.67 -3.90
N GLN A 291 6.53 -11.39 -4.02
CA GLN A 291 6.26 -12.58 -3.25
C GLN A 291 7.04 -13.79 -3.76
N TYR A 292 7.84 -14.39 -2.88
CA TYR A 292 8.34 -15.76 -3.04
C TYR A 292 7.23 -16.71 -2.56
N LEU A 293 6.69 -17.53 -3.45
CA LEU A 293 5.48 -18.34 -3.21
C LEU A 293 5.86 -19.73 -2.68
N CYS A 294 6.83 -20.38 -3.31
CA CYS A 294 7.39 -21.66 -2.90
C CYS A 294 8.82 -21.83 -3.44
N GLY A 295 9.60 -22.72 -2.83
CA GLY A 295 10.99 -22.98 -3.22
C GLY A 295 11.28 -24.47 -3.35
N PHE A 296 12.12 -24.83 -4.31
CA PHE A 296 12.46 -26.18 -4.72
C PHE A 296 13.97 -26.38 -4.68
N TYR A 297 14.41 -27.60 -4.41
CA TYR A 297 15.82 -28.00 -4.41
C TYR A 297 16.00 -29.33 -5.13
N ASP A 298 17.14 -29.43 -5.80
CA ASP A 298 17.63 -30.60 -6.51
C ASP A 298 18.96 -30.99 -5.85
N GLU A 299 18.94 -32.04 -5.01
CA GLU A 299 20.11 -32.47 -4.22
C GLU A 299 21.24 -33.01 -5.11
N GLU A 300 20.89 -33.72 -6.21
CA GLU A 300 21.84 -34.28 -7.16
C GLU A 300 22.57 -33.18 -7.94
N ARG A 301 21.84 -32.11 -8.32
CA ARG A 301 22.35 -31.04 -9.19
C ARG A 301 22.72 -29.77 -8.42
N LYS A 302 22.55 -29.76 -7.09
CA LYS A 302 22.66 -28.59 -6.18
C LYS A 302 21.96 -27.33 -6.74
N GLU A 303 20.81 -27.50 -7.38
CA GLU A 303 20.03 -26.40 -7.98
C GLU A 303 18.88 -25.99 -7.06
N CYS A 304 18.92 -24.76 -6.56
CA CYS A 304 17.80 -24.12 -5.88
C CYS A 304 16.94 -23.37 -6.90
N SER A 305 15.62 -23.43 -6.74
CA SER A 305 14.62 -22.93 -7.67
C SER A 305 13.45 -22.31 -6.92
N LEU A 306 13.35 -20.98 -6.91
CA LEU A 306 12.31 -20.23 -6.20
C LEU A 306 11.24 -19.73 -7.17
N VAL A 307 9.98 -20.07 -6.90
CA VAL A 307 8.80 -19.64 -7.67
C VAL A 307 8.23 -18.37 -7.07
N MET A 308 7.95 -17.41 -7.93
CA MET A 308 7.58 -16.03 -7.64
C MET A 308 6.44 -15.59 -8.54
N GLU A 309 5.68 -14.56 -8.14
CA GLU A 309 4.62 -13.98 -8.98
C GLU A 309 5.17 -13.32 -10.26
N LEU A 310 4.36 -13.26 -11.32
CA LEU A 310 4.74 -12.60 -12.58
C LEU A 310 4.37 -11.10 -12.58
N MET A 311 5.41 -10.27 -12.66
CA MET A 311 5.38 -8.83 -12.95
C MET A 311 5.76 -8.57 -14.42
N HIS A 312 5.45 -7.40 -14.97
CA HIS A 312 5.59 -7.16 -16.42
C HIS A 312 7.02 -6.77 -16.83
N LYS A 313 7.59 -5.74 -16.18
CA LYS A 313 8.96 -5.21 -16.41
C LYS A 313 9.52 -4.60 -15.14
N ASP A 314 10.83 -4.43 -15.06
CA ASP A 314 11.47 -3.55 -14.08
C ASP A 314 11.34 -2.07 -14.47
N LEU A 315 11.43 -1.17 -13.49
CA LEU A 315 11.32 0.28 -13.69
C LEU A 315 12.42 0.81 -14.61
N LYS A 316 13.68 0.34 -14.51
CA LYS A 316 14.77 0.81 -15.38
C LYS A 316 14.49 0.50 -16.86
N SER A 317 14.05 -0.73 -17.16
CA SER A 317 13.66 -1.12 -18.52
C SER A 317 12.45 -0.30 -18.98
N TYR A 318 11.44 -0.11 -18.14
CA TYR A 318 10.25 0.67 -18.48
C TYR A 318 10.57 2.15 -18.77
N MET A 319 11.41 2.78 -17.94
CA MET A 319 11.92 4.14 -18.16
C MET A 319 12.71 4.21 -19.47
N LYS A 320 13.69 3.31 -19.68
CA LYS A 320 14.53 3.31 -20.89
C LYS A 320 13.75 3.14 -22.20
N GLU A 321 12.65 2.38 -22.19
CA GLU A 321 11.81 2.17 -23.37
C GLU A 321 10.88 3.35 -23.69
N ASN A 322 10.45 4.11 -22.69
CA ASN A 322 9.38 5.11 -22.84
C ASN A 322 9.82 6.56 -22.62
N CYS A 323 10.97 6.80 -21.97
CA CYS A 323 11.64 8.09 -21.90
C CYS A 323 12.48 8.32 -23.16
N GLY A 324 12.61 9.59 -23.57
CA GLY A 324 13.49 9.98 -24.66
C GLY A 324 13.53 11.50 -24.86
N PRO A 325 14.30 12.01 -25.84
CA PRO A 325 14.52 13.44 -26.04
C PRO A 325 13.23 14.28 -26.15
N ARG A 326 12.16 13.70 -26.72
CA ARG A 326 10.84 14.30 -26.91
C ARG A 326 9.82 13.98 -25.79
N ARG A 327 10.12 13.04 -24.89
CA ARG A 327 9.25 12.61 -23.78
C ARG A 327 10.10 12.34 -22.54
N ARG A 328 10.42 13.40 -21.79
CA ARG A 328 11.19 13.30 -20.54
C ARG A 328 10.30 12.91 -19.36
N TYR A 329 9.17 13.59 -19.21
CA TYR A 329 8.15 13.27 -18.21
C TYR A 329 7.30 12.09 -18.70
N LEU A 330 7.59 10.89 -18.20
CA LEU A 330 6.88 9.66 -18.56
C LEU A 330 5.54 9.53 -17.81
N PHE A 331 5.59 9.77 -16.50
CA PHE A 331 4.48 9.65 -15.57
C PHE A 331 3.90 11.02 -15.19
N SER A 332 2.61 11.08 -14.88
CA SER A 332 2.01 12.26 -14.25
C SER A 332 2.36 12.32 -12.76
N VAL A 333 2.32 13.52 -12.15
CA VAL A 333 2.68 13.70 -10.73
C VAL A 333 1.90 12.78 -9.78
N PRO A 334 0.57 12.54 -9.95
CA PRO A 334 -0.16 11.55 -9.14
C PRO A 334 0.35 10.11 -9.29
N VAL A 335 0.74 9.70 -10.50
CA VAL A 335 1.32 8.36 -10.76
C VAL A 335 2.70 8.23 -10.12
N VAL A 336 3.55 9.26 -10.25
CA VAL A 336 4.87 9.29 -9.57
C VAL A 336 4.71 9.10 -8.07
N ILE A 337 3.79 9.84 -7.43
CA ILE A 337 3.53 9.74 -5.99
C ILE A 337 2.97 8.37 -5.61
N ASP A 338 2.12 7.77 -6.43
CA ASP A 338 1.58 6.43 -6.18
C ASP A 338 2.64 5.34 -6.29
N ILE A 339 3.60 5.47 -7.23
CA ILE A 339 4.77 4.57 -7.31
C ILE A 339 5.70 4.79 -6.11
N MET A 340 6.03 6.05 -5.77
CA MET A 340 6.86 6.39 -4.60
C MET A 340 6.26 5.82 -3.30
N LEU A 341 4.95 5.95 -3.10
CA LEU A 341 4.25 5.45 -1.91
C LEU A 341 4.27 3.92 -1.83
N GLN A 342 4.09 3.22 -2.95
CA GLN A 342 4.16 1.76 -3.00
C GLN A 342 5.57 1.26 -2.64
N ILE A 343 6.62 1.87 -3.22
CA ILE A 343 8.01 1.53 -2.87
C ILE A 343 8.28 1.80 -1.38
N ALA A 344 7.87 2.98 -0.88
CA ALA A 344 8.07 3.37 0.51
C ALA A 344 7.39 2.39 1.49
N ARG A 345 6.17 1.91 1.20
CA ARG A 345 5.49 0.88 2.00
C ARG A 345 6.17 -0.48 1.95
N GLY A 346 6.70 -0.87 0.78
CA GLY A 346 7.51 -2.09 0.66
C GLY A 346 8.73 -2.02 1.60
N MET A 347 9.44 -0.90 1.57
CA MET A 347 10.62 -0.68 2.41
C MET A 347 10.29 -0.55 3.90
N GLU A 348 9.19 0.14 4.26
CA GLU A 348 8.66 0.17 5.63
C GLU A 348 8.39 -1.23 6.17
N TYR A 349 7.75 -2.08 5.37
CA TYR A 349 7.49 -3.48 5.74
C TYR A 349 8.79 -4.28 5.92
N LEU A 350 9.77 -4.14 5.02
CA LEU A 350 11.07 -4.83 5.18
C LEU A 350 11.80 -4.38 6.46
N HIS A 351 11.83 -3.07 6.74
CA HIS A 351 12.50 -2.51 7.92
C HIS A 351 11.80 -2.90 9.23
N ALA A 352 10.47 -3.02 9.23
CA ALA A 352 9.71 -3.55 10.38
C ALA A 352 9.96 -5.06 10.63
N ASN A 353 10.54 -5.79 9.66
CA ASN A 353 11.02 -7.16 9.83
C ASN A 353 12.56 -7.22 9.97
N GLU A 354 13.21 -6.08 10.24
CA GLU A 354 14.68 -5.92 10.38
C GLU A 354 15.50 -6.28 9.12
N ILE A 355 14.86 -6.33 7.94
CA ILE A 355 15.51 -6.64 6.66
C ILE A 355 15.91 -5.34 5.95
N PHE A 356 17.20 -5.11 5.78
CA PHE A 356 17.73 -4.03 4.93
C PHE A 356 17.87 -4.50 3.47
N HIS A 357 17.59 -3.62 2.52
CA HIS A 357 17.62 -3.96 1.09
C HIS A 357 19.04 -3.91 0.52
N GLY A 358 19.81 -2.88 0.88
CA GLY A 358 21.21 -2.66 0.51
C GLY A 358 21.46 -2.24 -0.94
N ASP A 359 20.70 -2.81 -1.88
CA ASP A 359 20.78 -2.56 -3.33
C ASP A 359 19.44 -2.05 -3.89
N LEU A 360 18.88 -0.97 -3.32
CA LEU A 360 17.58 -0.44 -3.78
C LEU A 360 17.78 0.46 -5.02
N ASN A 361 17.48 -0.08 -6.20
CA ASN A 361 17.68 0.61 -7.48
C ASN A 361 16.51 0.32 -8.47
N PRO A 362 16.38 1.03 -9.61
CA PRO A 362 15.25 0.88 -10.53
C PRO A 362 15.14 -0.47 -11.25
N MET A 363 16.18 -1.31 -11.25
CA MET A 363 16.10 -2.70 -11.76
C MET A 363 15.41 -3.63 -10.75
N ASN A 364 15.47 -3.26 -9.47
CA ASN A 364 14.89 -3.99 -8.34
C ASN A 364 13.46 -3.51 -8.00
N ILE A 365 12.91 -2.52 -8.71
CA ILE A 365 11.48 -2.17 -8.66
C ILE A 365 10.76 -2.79 -9.85
N LEU A 366 9.85 -3.74 -9.61
CA LEU A 366 9.04 -4.35 -10.67
C LEU A 366 7.66 -3.69 -10.77
N LEU A 367 7.22 -3.48 -12.01
CA LEU A 367 5.96 -2.84 -12.37
C LEU A 367 4.99 -3.83 -13.03
N LYS A 368 3.71 -3.63 -12.74
CA LYS A 368 2.57 -4.31 -13.37
C LYS A 368 1.49 -3.28 -13.61
N GLU A 369 0.97 -3.21 -14.83
CA GLU A 369 -0.10 -2.25 -15.18
C GLU A 369 -1.38 -2.58 -14.42
N ARG A 370 -2.04 -1.56 -13.85
CA ARG A 370 -3.35 -1.75 -13.21
C ARG A 370 -4.45 -1.64 -14.25
N SER A 371 -5.28 -2.68 -14.32
CA SER A 371 -6.38 -2.76 -15.28
C SER A 371 -7.41 -1.65 -15.04
N HIS A 372 -7.90 -1.04 -16.12
CA HIS A 372 -8.86 0.08 -16.12
C HIS A 372 -8.39 1.38 -15.41
N THR A 373 -7.10 1.54 -15.16
CA THR A 373 -6.56 2.79 -14.56
C THR A 373 -5.40 3.34 -15.40
N GLU A 374 -5.71 4.29 -16.28
CA GLU A 374 -4.73 4.83 -17.24
C GLU A 374 -3.46 5.37 -16.55
N GLY A 375 -2.30 4.83 -16.95
CA GLY A 375 -0.99 5.23 -16.45
C GLY A 375 -0.66 4.83 -15.01
N TYR A 376 -1.54 4.14 -14.26
CA TYR A 376 -1.23 3.69 -12.90
C TYR A 376 -0.64 2.26 -12.87
N PHE A 377 0.31 2.05 -11.96
CA PHE A 377 1.06 0.80 -11.82
C PHE A 377 0.93 0.22 -10.41
N HIS A 378 0.86 -1.09 -10.33
CA HIS A 378 1.14 -1.84 -9.13
C HIS A 378 2.65 -2.11 -9.08
N ALA A 379 3.31 -1.54 -8.07
CA ALA A 379 4.77 -1.60 -7.95
C ALA A 379 5.17 -2.50 -6.77
N LYS A 380 6.18 -3.35 -6.99
CA LYS A 380 6.74 -4.25 -5.98
C LYS A 380 8.25 -4.14 -5.91
N VAL A 381 8.80 -4.02 -4.70
CA VAL A 381 10.24 -4.09 -4.45
C VAL A 381 10.69 -5.55 -4.53
N SER A 382 11.87 -5.80 -5.09
CA SER A 382 12.43 -7.11 -5.39
C SER A 382 13.95 -7.09 -5.24
N GLY A 383 14.63 -8.24 -5.31
CA GLY A 383 16.10 -8.26 -5.30
C GLY A 383 16.75 -7.99 -3.94
N PHE A 384 15.99 -7.93 -2.85
CA PHE A 384 16.50 -8.07 -1.47
C PHE A 384 16.81 -9.56 -1.14
N GLY A 385 17.60 -9.78 -0.09
CA GLY A 385 18.06 -11.11 0.34
C GLY A 385 18.95 -11.86 -0.65
N LEU A 386 19.36 -13.09 -0.28
CA LEU A 386 20.31 -13.94 -1.01
C LEU A 386 21.61 -13.21 -1.35
N THR A 387 22.13 -12.46 -0.37
CA THR A 387 23.28 -11.58 -0.55
C THR A 387 24.56 -12.37 -0.79
N SER A 388 24.70 -13.50 -0.09
CA SER A 388 25.68 -14.56 -0.33
C SER A 388 25.75 -14.99 -1.81
N VAL A 389 24.60 -15.33 -2.41
CA VAL A 389 24.47 -15.77 -3.81
C VAL A 389 24.75 -14.63 -4.80
N LYS A 390 24.30 -13.40 -4.50
CA LYS A 390 24.59 -12.22 -5.33
C LYS A 390 26.09 -12.02 -5.49
N THR A 391 26.85 -12.03 -4.41
CA THR A 391 28.30 -11.78 -4.41
C THR A 391 29.04 -12.75 -5.32
N GLN A 392 28.68 -14.05 -5.30
CA GLN A 392 29.24 -15.07 -6.21
C GLN A 392 28.88 -14.86 -7.69
N SER A 393 27.83 -14.09 -7.99
CA SER A 393 27.45 -13.74 -9.37
C SER A 393 28.11 -12.45 -9.86
N PHE A 394 28.28 -11.45 -8.99
CA PHE A 394 28.97 -10.19 -9.33
C PHE A 394 30.42 -10.40 -9.74
N THR A 395 31.16 -11.27 -9.03
CA THR A 395 32.56 -11.63 -9.38
C THR A 395 32.70 -12.28 -10.76
N ARG A 396 31.62 -12.80 -11.34
CA ARG A 396 31.58 -13.42 -12.68
C ARG A 396 31.01 -12.48 -13.76
N ALA A 397 30.45 -11.34 -13.38
CA ALA A 397 29.72 -10.42 -14.28
C ALA A 397 30.45 -9.09 -14.56
N SER A 398 31.59 -8.84 -13.92
CA SER A 398 32.34 -7.57 -13.91
C SER A 398 33.04 -7.18 -15.24
N SER A 399 32.52 -7.61 -16.39
CA SER A 399 33.20 -7.55 -17.70
C SER A 399 32.40 -6.87 -18.83
N ARG A 400 31.41 -6.02 -18.50
CA ARG A 400 30.62 -5.27 -19.50
C ARG A 400 30.64 -3.75 -19.25
N PRO A 401 31.31 -2.94 -20.11
CA PRO A 401 31.48 -1.49 -19.89
C PRO A 401 30.23 -0.60 -20.05
N THR A 402 29.03 -1.14 -20.24
CA THR A 402 27.86 -0.40 -20.74
C THR A 402 26.70 -0.24 -19.72
N THR A 403 26.94 -0.58 -18.46
CA THR A 403 26.02 -0.27 -17.34
C THR A 403 26.48 1.00 -16.61
N PRO A 404 25.57 1.93 -16.26
CA PRO A 404 25.89 3.00 -15.32
C PRO A 404 26.47 2.43 -14.03
N ASP A 405 27.48 3.10 -13.48
CA ASP A 405 28.21 2.66 -12.29
C ASP A 405 27.22 2.41 -11.12
N PRO A 406 27.16 1.19 -10.54
CA PRO A 406 26.26 0.90 -9.44
C PRO A 406 26.47 1.81 -8.22
N VAL A 407 27.63 2.46 -8.08
CA VAL A 407 27.93 3.49 -7.06
C VAL A 407 26.82 4.53 -6.89
N ILE A 408 26.15 4.98 -7.95
CA ILE A 408 25.21 6.11 -7.88
C ILE A 408 23.98 5.87 -6.98
N TRP A 409 23.66 4.61 -6.68
CA TRP A 409 22.52 4.22 -5.84
C TRP A 409 22.89 4.09 -4.36
N TYR A 410 24.17 3.96 -4.02
CA TYR A 410 24.62 3.74 -2.65
C TYR A 410 24.80 5.03 -1.86
N ALA A 411 24.48 4.96 -0.57
CA ALA A 411 24.61 6.08 0.35
C ALA A 411 26.09 6.46 0.62
N PRO A 412 26.40 7.74 0.91
CA PRO A 412 27.76 8.22 1.15
C PRO A 412 28.56 7.41 2.17
N GLU A 413 27.92 6.98 3.26
CA GLU A 413 28.50 6.19 4.32
C GLU A 413 28.84 4.74 3.88
N VAL A 414 28.03 4.16 3.00
CA VAL A 414 28.28 2.82 2.41
C VAL A 414 29.46 2.88 1.45
N LEU A 415 29.51 3.91 0.59
CA LEU A 415 30.65 4.15 -0.30
C LEU A 415 31.95 4.40 0.47
N ALA A 416 31.87 5.06 1.64
CA ALA A 416 33.02 5.31 2.50
C ALA A 416 33.53 4.05 3.22
N GLU A 417 32.70 3.02 3.36
CA GLU A 417 33.05 1.73 3.93
C GLU A 417 33.60 0.76 2.87
N MET A 418 33.00 0.74 1.68
CA MET A 418 33.49 -0.02 0.52
C MET A 418 34.94 0.35 0.17
N GLU A 419 35.31 1.64 0.17
CA GLU A 419 36.70 2.07 -0.08
C GLU A 419 37.68 1.62 1.02
N LYS A 420 37.22 1.45 2.27
CA LYS A 420 38.06 0.96 3.37
C LYS A 420 38.35 -0.53 3.24
N HIS A 421 37.35 -1.34 2.91
CA HIS A 421 37.54 -2.78 2.66
C HIS A 421 38.41 -3.07 1.42
N LEU A 422 38.46 -2.16 0.43
CA LEU A 422 39.42 -2.23 -0.68
C LEU A 422 40.87 -1.94 -0.28
N LYS A 423 41.12 -1.43 0.94
CA LYS A 423 42.43 -1.04 1.46
C LYS A 423 42.92 -1.89 2.64
N ASP A 424 42.02 -2.60 3.31
CA ASP A 424 42.34 -3.54 4.38
C ASP A 424 41.59 -4.87 4.15
N THR A 425 42.30 -5.85 3.63
CA THR A 425 41.81 -7.20 3.33
C THR A 425 41.73 -8.11 4.55
N THR A 426 42.13 -7.64 5.74
CA THR A 426 42.10 -8.44 6.98
C THR A 426 40.79 -8.31 7.75
N ALA A 427 40.02 -7.24 7.52
CA ALA A 427 38.76 -6.97 8.19
C ALA A 427 37.56 -7.62 7.47
N ALA A 428 36.86 -8.53 8.16
CA ALA A 428 35.62 -9.12 7.67
C ALA A 428 34.57 -8.05 7.29
N PRO A 429 33.82 -8.21 6.18
CA PRO A 429 32.93 -7.18 5.66
C PRO A 429 31.70 -6.96 6.55
N ARG A 430 31.79 -6.01 7.48
CA ARG A 430 30.65 -5.50 8.25
C ARG A 430 29.87 -4.48 7.42
N SER A 431 29.05 -4.95 6.50
CA SER A 431 28.23 -4.08 5.66
C SER A 431 27.23 -3.26 6.48
N LYS A 432 27.44 -1.94 6.61
CA LYS A 432 26.45 -1.00 7.15
C LYS A 432 25.33 -0.69 6.14
N PHE A 433 24.71 -1.71 5.59
CA PHE A 433 23.37 -1.58 5.04
C PHE A 433 22.43 -1.29 6.21
N THR A 434 22.02 -0.03 6.32
CA THR A 434 21.13 0.44 7.39
C THR A 434 19.81 0.93 6.81
N HIS A 435 18.79 1.04 7.65
CA HIS A 435 17.52 1.65 7.25
C HIS A 435 17.70 3.07 6.65
N LYS A 436 18.67 3.85 7.12
CA LYS A 436 18.98 5.18 6.58
C LYS A 436 19.71 5.14 5.22
N ALA A 437 20.47 4.09 4.94
CA ALA A 437 21.12 3.91 3.64
C ALA A 437 20.08 3.61 2.55
N ASP A 438 19.13 2.72 2.82
CA ASP A 438 18.03 2.41 1.90
C ASP A 438 17.16 3.65 1.58
N VAL A 439 16.97 4.57 2.54
CA VAL A 439 16.25 5.84 2.34
C VAL A 439 16.96 6.78 1.36
N TYR A 440 18.30 6.79 1.34
CA TYR A 440 19.08 7.51 0.33
C TYR A 440 18.91 6.87 -1.06
N SER A 441 18.97 5.54 -1.15
CA SER A 441 18.79 4.82 -2.40
C SER A 441 17.39 5.03 -2.99
N PHE A 442 16.36 5.02 -2.13
CA PHE A 442 14.99 5.42 -2.48
C PHE A 442 14.93 6.86 -3.02
N ALA A 443 15.65 7.80 -2.42
CA ALA A 443 15.71 9.19 -2.89
C ALA A 443 16.22 9.29 -4.34
N MET A 444 17.21 8.48 -4.71
CA MET A 444 17.73 8.41 -6.08
C MET A 444 16.73 7.80 -7.07
N VAL A 445 16.00 6.74 -6.67
CA VAL A 445 14.89 6.20 -7.49
C VAL A 445 13.79 7.24 -7.69
N CYS A 446 13.49 8.04 -6.66
CA CYS A 446 12.51 9.12 -6.74
C CYS A 446 12.97 10.29 -7.64
N PHE A 447 14.28 10.55 -7.70
CA PHE A 447 14.83 11.52 -8.66
C PHE A 447 14.60 11.09 -10.11
N GLU A 448 14.89 9.82 -10.44
CA GLU A 448 14.64 9.28 -11.79
C GLU A 448 13.15 9.32 -12.15
N LEU A 449 12.26 8.92 -11.22
CA LEU A 449 10.80 8.96 -11.41
C LEU A 449 10.24 10.36 -11.71
N ILE A 450 10.82 11.42 -11.13
CA ILE A 450 10.39 12.81 -11.37
C ILE A 450 10.99 13.40 -12.65
N THR A 451 12.27 13.10 -12.92
CA THR A 451 13.04 13.81 -13.96
C THR A 451 13.08 13.10 -15.31
N GLY A 452 12.85 11.78 -15.33
CA GLY A 452 13.06 10.93 -16.50
C GLY A 452 14.53 10.72 -16.86
N LYS A 453 15.47 11.15 -15.99
CA LYS A 453 16.92 11.04 -16.14
C LYS A 453 17.51 10.05 -15.14
N VAL A 454 18.63 9.44 -15.50
CA VAL A 454 19.45 8.70 -14.53
C VAL A 454 20.14 9.70 -13.58
N PRO A 455 20.27 9.42 -12.27
CA PRO A 455 21.05 10.26 -11.37
C PRO A 455 22.48 10.47 -11.88
N PHE A 456 22.97 11.70 -11.82
CA PHE A 456 24.31 12.10 -12.28
C PHE A 456 24.61 11.84 -13.78
N GLU A 457 23.57 11.76 -14.63
CA GLU A 457 23.72 11.59 -16.09
C GLU A 457 24.41 12.75 -16.81
N ASP A 458 24.39 13.97 -16.25
CA ASP A 458 25.03 15.13 -16.86
C ASP A 458 26.57 15.02 -16.84
N SER A 459 27.22 15.20 -17.99
CA SER A 459 28.60 14.73 -18.27
C SER A 459 29.70 15.25 -17.35
N HIS A 460 29.50 16.40 -16.69
CA HIS A 460 30.46 16.96 -15.73
C HIS A 460 30.52 16.20 -14.39
N LEU A 461 29.56 15.31 -14.14
CA LEU A 461 29.45 14.49 -12.93
C LEU A 461 30.04 13.07 -13.13
N GLN A 462 30.28 12.66 -14.38
CA GLN A 462 30.66 11.27 -14.72
C GLN A 462 32.17 10.99 -14.56
N GLY A 463 32.50 9.72 -14.30
CA GLY A 463 33.88 9.19 -14.24
C GLY A 463 34.31 8.71 -12.85
N ASP A 464 35.55 8.23 -12.75
CA ASP A 464 36.15 7.52 -11.58
C ASP A 464 36.05 8.27 -10.23
N LYS A 465 35.70 9.56 -10.25
CA LYS A 465 35.56 10.42 -9.07
C LYS A 465 34.13 10.43 -8.49
N MET A 466 33.14 9.82 -9.15
CA MET A 466 31.73 9.76 -8.71
C MET A 466 31.58 9.41 -7.22
N ALA A 467 32.20 8.30 -6.79
CA ALA A 467 32.16 7.85 -5.39
C ALA A 467 32.79 8.85 -4.41
N LYS A 468 33.74 9.68 -4.85
CA LYS A 468 34.34 10.76 -4.04
C LYS A 468 33.40 11.97 -3.97
N ASN A 469 32.81 12.37 -5.09
CA ASN A 469 31.92 13.53 -5.15
C ASN A 469 30.63 13.33 -4.33
N ILE A 470 29.99 12.15 -4.44
CA ILE A 470 28.80 11.80 -3.65
C ILE A 470 29.08 11.95 -2.13
N ARG A 471 30.27 11.57 -1.69
CA ARG A 471 30.74 11.71 -0.30
C ARG A 471 31.13 13.14 0.09
N ALA A 472 31.57 13.95 -0.87
CA ALA A 472 31.75 15.39 -0.69
C ALA A 472 30.42 16.17 -0.61
N GLY A 473 29.28 15.49 -0.82
CA GLY A 473 27.94 16.09 -0.73
C GLY A 473 27.31 16.44 -2.08
N GLU A 474 27.92 16.07 -3.21
CA GLU A 474 27.34 16.31 -4.53
C GLU A 474 26.03 15.52 -4.72
N ARG A 475 25.02 16.15 -5.32
CA ARG A 475 23.67 15.60 -5.56
C ARG A 475 23.17 16.09 -6.92
N PRO A 476 22.35 15.31 -7.65
CA PRO A 476 21.88 15.70 -8.95
C PRO A 476 20.86 16.84 -8.86
N LEU A 477 20.84 17.72 -9.86
CA LEU A 477 19.96 18.90 -9.88
C LEU A 477 18.60 18.57 -10.50
N PHE A 478 17.52 19.00 -9.84
CA PHE A 478 16.17 18.90 -10.39
C PHE A 478 15.95 19.96 -11.48
N PRO A 479 15.40 19.59 -12.66
CA PRO A 479 15.06 20.55 -13.70
C PRO A 479 13.89 21.43 -13.27
N PHE A 480 13.87 22.68 -13.71
CA PHE A 480 12.68 23.52 -13.59
C PHE A 480 11.72 23.26 -14.78
N PRO A 481 10.40 23.12 -14.55
CA PRO A 481 9.70 23.10 -13.27
C PRO A 481 9.61 21.68 -12.67
N SER A 482 10.00 21.53 -11.40
CA SER A 482 9.78 20.31 -10.59
C SER A 482 8.92 20.63 -9.36
N PRO A 483 8.05 19.71 -8.86
CA PRO A 483 7.19 19.99 -7.72
C PRO A 483 7.96 20.22 -6.41
N LYS A 484 7.88 21.45 -5.87
CA LYS A 484 8.65 21.89 -4.69
C LYS A 484 8.52 20.95 -3.48
N TYR A 485 7.32 20.42 -3.22
CA TYR A 485 7.04 19.52 -2.10
C TYR A 485 7.72 18.14 -2.26
N LEU A 486 7.80 17.58 -3.47
CA LEU A 486 8.55 16.35 -3.73
C LEU A 486 10.06 16.60 -3.66
N VAL A 487 10.52 17.73 -4.19
CA VAL A 487 11.94 18.13 -4.12
C VAL A 487 12.38 18.34 -2.66
N SER A 488 11.54 18.92 -1.80
CA SER A 488 11.80 19.04 -0.35
C SER A 488 11.95 17.67 0.31
N LEU A 489 10.99 16.77 0.09
CA LEU A 489 11.02 15.40 0.62
C LEU A 489 12.28 14.64 0.18
N ILE A 490 12.58 14.60 -1.12
CA ILE A 490 13.73 13.86 -1.66
C ILE A 490 15.05 14.46 -1.18
N LYS A 491 15.14 15.78 -1.05
CA LYS A 491 16.34 16.44 -0.47
C LYS A 491 16.60 16.08 0.99
N ARG A 492 15.56 15.77 1.77
CA ARG A 492 15.70 15.21 3.13
C ARG A 492 16.11 13.73 3.08
N CYS A 493 15.51 12.93 2.19
CA CYS A 493 15.86 11.51 2.03
C CYS A 493 17.32 11.28 1.61
N TRP A 494 17.93 12.14 0.79
CA TRP A 494 19.34 12.00 0.38
C TRP A 494 20.36 12.81 1.21
N HIS A 495 19.96 13.31 2.38
CA HIS A 495 20.83 14.13 3.24
C HIS A 495 22.16 13.43 3.56
N SER A 496 23.27 14.17 3.63
CA SER A 496 24.59 13.57 3.83
C SER A 496 24.67 12.80 5.16
N GLU A 497 24.33 13.45 6.27
CA GLU A 497 24.22 12.80 7.58
C GLU A 497 23.02 11.84 7.62
N PRO A 498 23.22 10.53 7.94
CA PRO A 498 22.14 9.55 8.03
C PRO A 498 21.07 9.82 9.08
N SER A 499 21.35 10.48 10.21
CA SER A 499 20.33 10.74 11.26
C SER A 499 19.14 11.53 10.70
N GLU A 500 19.43 12.57 9.93
CA GLU A 500 18.48 13.56 9.39
C GLU A 500 17.57 13.02 8.29
N ARG A 501 17.87 11.85 7.73
CA ARG A 501 17.01 11.20 6.74
C ARG A 501 15.75 10.67 7.45
N PRO A 502 14.54 10.82 6.89
CA PRO A 502 13.31 10.29 7.48
C PRO A 502 13.32 8.76 7.59
N THR A 503 12.40 8.18 8.39
CA THR A 503 12.06 6.75 8.27
C THR A 503 11.05 6.53 7.15
N PHE A 504 10.92 5.30 6.65
CA PHE A 504 9.93 5.01 5.61
C PHE A 504 8.48 5.25 6.08
N SER A 505 8.15 5.07 7.37
CA SER A 505 6.84 5.44 7.93
C SER A 505 6.54 6.93 7.79
N SER A 506 7.53 7.80 8.08
CA SER A 506 7.42 9.25 7.85
C SER A 506 7.22 9.57 6.37
N VAL A 507 7.97 8.93 5.48
CA VAL A 507 7.83 9.07 4.03
C VAL A 507 6.43 8.62 3.56
N CYS A 508 5.92 7.50 4.07
CA CYS A 508 4.58 6.98 3.78
C CYS A 508 3.48 7.96 4.20
N ARG A 509 3.53 8.52 5.42
CA ARG A 509 2.56 9.53 5.87
C ARG A 509 2.60 10.79 5.00
N ILE A 510 3.79 11.32 4.73
CA ILE A 510 3.99 12.52 3.90
C ILE A 510 3.46 12.28 2.48
N LEU A 511 3.78 11.14 1.84
CA LEU A 511 3.29 10.82 0.50
C LEU A 511 1.78 10.62 0.47
N ARG A 512 1.18 9.99 1.50
CA ARG A 512 -0.29 9.92 1.66
C ARG A 512 -0.91 11.32 1.79
N TYR A 513 -0.27 12.25 2.50
CA TYR A 513 -0.74 13.64 2.60
C TYR A 513 -0.68 14.40 1.26
N ILE A 514 0.46 14.34 0.57
CA ILE A 514 0.64 15.00 -0.74
C ILE A 514 -0.35 14.41 -1.77
N LYS A 515 -0.55 13.08 -1.74
CA LYS A 515 -1.56 12.38 -2.53
C LYS A 515 -2.97 12.91 -2.25
N LYS A 516 -3.38 13.05 -0.98
CA LYS A 516 -4.66 13.67 -0.58
C LYS A 516 -4.76 15.13 -1.09
N PHE A 517 -3.72 15.94 -0.91
CA PHE A 517 -3.70 17.35 -1.30
C PHE A 517 -3.98 17.56 -2.80
N LEU A 518 -3.34 16.78 -3.68
CA LEU A 518 -3.53 16.85 -5.14
C LEU A 518 -4.90 16.34 -5.62
N VAL A 519 -5.60 15.59 -4.79
CA VAL A 519 -6.95 15.07 -5.09
C VAL A 519 -8.01 16.10 -4.73
N VAL A 520 -7.84 16.81 -3.60
CA VAL A 520 -8.68 17.95 -3.23
C VAL A 520 -8.41 19.16 -4.15
N ASN A 521 -7.16 19.33 -4.60
CA ASN A 521 -6.72 20.46 -5.43
C ASN A 521 -6.24 19.97 -6.81
N PRO A 522 -7.15 19.71 -7.76
CA PRO A 522 -6.78 19.31 -9.12
C PRO A 522 -6.28 20.51 -9.95
N TYR A 523 -5.29 20.25 -10.81
CA TYR A 523 -4.67 21.25 -11.68
C TYR A 523 -5.67 21.90 -12.66
N GLN A 524 -5.88 23.21 -12.53
CA GLN A 524 -6.80 23.99 -13.38
C GLN A 524 -6.11 24.67 -14.58
N GLY A 525 -5.15 23.98 -15.22
CA GLY A 525 -4.52 24.43 -16.48
C GLY A 525 -3.40 25.48 -16.37
N HIS A 526 -3.25 26.18 -15.23
CA HIS A 526 -2.11 27.07 -15.02
C HIS A 526 -0.85 26.30 -14.58
N ILE A 527 0.31 26.70 -15.12
CA ILE A 527 1.63 26.04 -14.94
C ILE A 527 2.21 26.27 -13.52
N GLN A 528 1.58 27.11 -12.69
CA GLN A 528 1.93 27.20 -11.27
C GLN A 528 1.59 25.88 -10.58
N ILE A 529 2.63 25.10 -10.25
CA ILE A 529 2.50 23.87 -9.48
C ILE A 529 1.94 24.23 -8.10
N GLN A 530 0.65 23.94 -7.89
CA GLN A 530 -0.02 24.10 -6.59
C GLN A 530 0.82 23.40 -5.52
N THR A 531 1.33 24.20 -4.59
CA THR A 531 2.24 23.77 -3.53
C THR A 531 1.48 23.89 -2.21
N PRO A 532 1.52 22.87 -1.33
CA PRO A 532 0.93 22.97 0.00
C PRO A 532 1.42 24.23 0.73
N LEU A 533 0.53 24.88 1.48
CA LEU A 533 0.84 26.11 2.22
C LEU A 533 1.86 25.88 3.36
N VAL A 534 2.10 24.62 3.71
CA VAL A 534 3.02 24.18 4.75
C VAL A 534 3.95 23.11 4.16
N ASP A 535 5.27 23.21 4.42
CA ASP A 535 6.21 22.14 4.04
C ASP A 535 5.79 20.85 4.75
N CYS A 536 5.69 19.74 4.01
CA CYS A 536 5.09 18.52 4.55
C CYS A 536 5.95 17.89 5.67
N TRP A 537 7.21 18.30 5.82
CA TRP A 537 8.04 17.93 6.96
C TRP A 537 7.69 18.69 8.24
N ASP A 538 7.26 19.96 8.16
CA ASP A 538 6.78 20.69 9.36
C ASP A 538 5.59 19.97 9.98
N LEU A 539 4.70 19.43 9.15
CA LEU A 539 3.52 18.66 9.57
C LEU A 539 3.92 17.33 10.22
N GLU A 540 4.82 16.56 9.60
CA GLU A 540 5.35 15.32 10.16
C GLU A 540 6.15 15.57 11.45
N ALA A 541 6.97 16.61 11.52
CA ALA A 541 7.73 16.95 12.73
C ALA A 541 6.82 17.36 13.91
N ARG A 542 5.65 17.97 13.64
CA ARG A 542 4.59 18.18 14.65
C ARG A 542 3.93 16.85 15.04
N PHE A 543 3.61 16.00 14.08
CA PHE A 543 2.98 14.69 14.30
C PHE A 543 3.88 13.79 15.18
N LEU A 544 5.14 13.60 14.79
CA LEU A 544 6.14 12.85 15.55
C LEU A 544 6.30 13.39 16.98
N ARG A 545 6.43 14.72 17.15
CA ARG A 545 6.56 15.35 18.46
C ARG A 545 5.37 15.07 19.39
N LYS A 546 4.16 14.91 18.84
CA LYS A 546 2.94 14.64 19.63
C LYS A 546 2.70 13.15 19.89
N PHE A 547 3.05 12.26 18.95
CA PHE A 547 2.61 10.85 18.99
C PHE A 547 3.73 9.80 19.06
N SER A 548 4.98 10.13 18.77
CA SER A 548 6.07 9.13 18.77
C SER A 548 6.62 8.77 20.14
N LEU A 549 6.06 9.29 21.24
CA LEU A 549 6.52 8.99 22.59
C LEU A 549 5.97 7.66 23.16
N GLU A 550 4.93 7.07 22.53
CA GLU A 550 4.32 5.80 22.98
C GLU A 550 4.73 4.59 22.11
N SER A 551 5.16 4.79 20.86
CA SER A 551 5.43 3.71 19.89
C SER A 551 6.87 3.17 19.94
N GLY A 552 7.26 2.59 21.09
CA GLY A 552 8.57 1.96 21.28
C GLY A 552 8.76 0.58 20.62
N GLY A 553 8.26 0.36 19.39
CA GLY A 553 8.27 -0.96 18.74
C GLY A 553 8.41 -0.91 17.21
N SER A 554 9.23 -1.81 16.67
CA SER A 554 9.49 -1.94 15.22
C SER A 554 8.36 -2.68 14.51
N HIS A 555 7.19 -2.06 14.39
CA HIS A 555 6.02 -2.64 13.74
C HIS A 555 5.42 -1.67 12.72
N ALA A 556 5.13 -2.17 11.51
CA ALA A 556 4.52 -1.38 10.45
C ALA A 556 3.13 -0.87 10.87
N GLU A 557 2.79 0.38 10.51
CA GLU A 557 1.58 1.03 10.99
C GLU A 557 0.32 0.42 10.39
N SER A 558 -0.62 0.00 11.25
CA SER A 558 -1.93 -0.54 10.82
C SER A 558 -2.66 0.45 9.92
N VAL A 559 -3.25 -0.06 8.82
CA VAL A 559 -4.07 0.74 7.88
C VAL A 559 -5.19 1.54 8.58
N THR A 560 -5.66 1.08 9.75
CA THR A 560 -6.64 1.80 10.60
C THR A 560 -6.21 3.20 11.02
N GLN A 561 -4.90 3.49 11.05
CA GLN A 561 -4.36 4.79 11.45
C GLN A 561 -4.35 5.82 10.30
N ILE A 562 -4.51 5.38 9.04
CA ILE A 562 -4.39 6.25 7.87
C ILE A 562 -5.34 7.46 7.92
N PRO A 563 -6.64 7.33 8.25
CA PRO A 563 -7.53 8.48 8.30
C PRO A 563 -7.21 9.44 9.44
N PHE A 564 -6.80 8.92 10.62
CA PHE A 564 -6.39 9.75 11.75
C PHE A 564 -5.14 10.58 11.42
N GLN A 565 -4.13 9.97 10.78
CA GLN A 565 -2.91 10.67 10.37
C GLN A 565 -3.22 11.80 9.37
N LEU A 566 -4.05 11.53 8.36
CA LEU A 566 -4.48 12.54 7.38
C LEU A 566 -5.40 13.63 7.96
N TYR A 567 -6.05 13.35 9.09
CA TYR A 567 -6.84 14.30 9.87
C TYR A 567 -5.96 15.16 10.80
N SER A 568 -5.02 14.57 11.54
CA SER A 568 -4.03 15.31 12.36
C SER A 568 -3.18 16.26 11.52
N TYR A 569 -2.81 15.88 10.29
CA TYR A 569 -2.11 16.79 9.37
C TYR A 569 -2.98 17.99 8.98
N LYS A 570 -4.30 17.80 8.82
CA LYS A 570 -5.23 18.90 8.50
C LYS A 570 -5.42 19.87 9.68
N ILE A 571 -5.42 19.35 10.91
CA ILE A 571 -5.37 20.18 12.12
C ILE A 571 -4.08 21.00 12.14
N ALA A 572 -2.92 20.37 11.97
CA ALA A 572 -1.61 21.04 11.95
C ALA A 572 -1.45 22.06 10.79
N GLU A 573 -2.13 21.85 9.65
CA GLU A 573 -2.23 22.83 8.56
C GLU A 573 -3.05 24.05 8.99
N LYS A 574 -4.27 23.85 9.55
CA LYS A 574 -5.10 24.95 10.06
C LYS A 574 -4.40 25.74 11.16
N GLU A 575 -3.71 25.08 12.09
CA GLU A 575 -2.91 25.72 13.15
C GLU A 575 -1.87 26.72 12.61
N LYS A 576 -1.31 26.51 11.41
CA LYS A 576 -0.32 27.41 10.80
C LYS A 576 -0.98 28.55 10.01
N MET A 577 -2.28 28.45 9.70
CA MET A 577 -3.08 29.49 9.06
C MET A 577 -3.83 30.40 10.05
N SER A 578 -3.91 30.03 11.33
CA SER A 578 -4.50 30.82 12.42
C SER A 578 -3.42 31.35 13.39
N PRO A 579 -2.73 32.47 13.08
CA PRO A 579 -1.60 32.98 13.86
C PRO A 579 -2.02 33.79 15.11
N GLU A 580 -2.95 33.28 15.90
CA GLU A 580 -3.23 33.75 17.26
C GLU A 580 -2.98 32.62 18.28
N GLU A 581 -2.83 32.97 19.56
CA GLU A 581 -2.52 32.04 20.67
C GLU A 581 -1.22 31.23 20.53
N PHE A 582 -0.09 31.96 20.41
CA PHE A 582 1.21 31.52 20.93
C PHE A 582 2.01 32.70 21.51
N ARG A 583 1.41 33.38 22.50
CA ARG A 583 2.02 34.53 23.21
C ARG A 583 1.78 34.51 24.74
N GLU A 584 2.00 33.35 25.36
CA GLU A 584 2.16 33.23 26.81
C GLU A 584 3.44 32.44 27.15
N GLY A 585 4.03 32.71 28.32
CA GLY A 585 4.90 31.74 28.98
C GLY A 585 6.42 31.89 28.90
N LYS A 586 6.99 32.98 28.37
CA LYS A 586 8.40 33.38 28.63
C LYS A 586 8.61 34.89 28.70
N SER A 587 8.43 35.43 29.91
CA SER A 587 9.05 36.68 30.34
C SER A 587 10.37 36.35 31.07
N GLU A 588 11.51 36.78 30.54
CA GLU A 588 12.68 37.13 31.35
C GLU A 588 13.68 37.98 30.54
N THR A 589 14.40 38.84 31.25
CA THR A 589 15.13 40.02 30.76
C THR A 589 16.50 39.72 30.16
N GLY A 590 16.96 40.58 29.24
CA GLY A 590 18.37 40.61 28.79
C GLY A 590 18.64 41.69 27.73
N ASP A 591 19.25 42.80 28.14
CA ASP A 591 19.66 43.90 27.24
C ASP A 591 20.90 43.54 26.39
N SER A 592 20.98 44.08 25.16
CA SER A 592 22.20 44.73 24.63
C SER A 592 22.00 45.26 23.19
N VAL A 593 21.86 46.59 23.09
CA VAL A 593 22.39 47.51 22.05
C VAL A 593 22.99 46.92 20.74
N SER A 594 22.44 47.36 19.60
CA SER A 594 23.25 47.78 18.44
C SER A 594 22.53 48.79 17.54
N GLU A 595 23.21 49.91 17.28
CA GLU A 595 23.00 50.95 16.26
C GLU A 595 23.01 50.39 14.81
N SER A 596 22.58 51.07 13.72
CA SER A 596 22.02 52.42 13.47
C SER A 596 21.38 52.52 12.05
N VAL A 597 21.19 53.76 11.55
CA VAL A 597 20.89 54.19 10.15
C VAL A 597 19.41 54.30 9.78
N SER A 598 18.90 55.53 9.91
CA SER A 598 17.68 56.05 9.32
C SER A 598 17.91 56.63 7.93
N VAL A 599 16.95 56.46 7.01
CA VAL A 599 16.70 57.39 5.90
C VAL A 599 15.20 57.65 5.82
N VAL A 600 14.83 58.92 5.65
CA VAL A 600 13.46 59.44 5.45
C VAL A 600 13.34 59.73 3.95
N GLU A 601 12.23 59.45 3.27
CA GLU A 601 11.07 60.34 3.13
C GLU A 601 9.81 59.59 2.66
N ASP A 602 8.65 60.18 3.01
CA ASP A 602 7.30 59.84 2.56
C ASP A 602 6.66 61.14 2.02
N PRO A 603 5.67 61.06 1.11
CA PRO A 603 4.44 61.76 1.49
C PRO A 603 3.11 61.11 1.02
N MET A 604 2.22 60.98 2.02
CA MET A 604 0.82 61.45 1.98
C MET A 604 -0.26 60.60 1.28
N THR A 605 -0.93 59.81 2.14
CA THR A 605 -2.41 59.75 2.29
C THR A 605 -3.30 59.29 1.13
N THR A 606 -4.10 58.26 1.41
CA THR A 606 -5.56 58.48 1.56
C THR A 606 -6.16 57.50 2.56
N THR A 607 -7.17 57.93 3.32
CA THR A 607 -7.68 57.22 4.50
C THR A 607 -9.07 56.62 4.25
N THR A 608 -9.27 55.34 4.57
CA THR A 608 -10.60 54.82 4.91
C THR A 608 -10.51 53.58 5.80
N MET A 609 -11.04 53.67 7.02
CA MET A 609 -11.26 52.57 7.96
C MET A 609 -12.74 52.54 8.33
N PRO A 610 -13.41 51.37 8.32
CA PRO A 610 -14.61 51.14 9.09
C PRO A 610 -14.26 50.32 10.35
N THR A 611 -14.53 50.90 11.52
CA THR A 611 -14.44 50.20 12.81
C THR A 611 -15.58 49.19 12.94
N TYR A 612 -15.29 48.03 13.53
CA TYR A 612 -16.32 47.14 14.09
C TYR A 612 -15.99 46.79 15.54
N THR A 613 -16.88 47.17 16.44
CA THR A 613 -16.78 46.93 17.88
C THR A 613 -17.17 45.49 18.22
N LYS A 614 -16.36 44.83 19.06
CA LYS A 614 -16.75 43.55 19.66
C LYS A 614 -17.89 43.80 20.65
N SER A 615 -19.05 43.17 20.43
CA SER A 615 -20.13 43.10 21.42
C SER A 615 -20.01 41.80 22.21
N LEU A 616 -20.08 41.89 23.54
CA LEU A 616 -20.23 40.76 24.44
C LEU A 616 -21.71 40.62 24.81
N CYS A 617 -22.28 39.44 24.59
CA CYS A 617 -23.57 39.05 25.18
C CYS A 617 -23.40 37.73 25.93
N LEU A 618 -23.95 37.68 27.15
CA LEU A 618 -23.91 36.55 28.07
C LEU A 618 -25.09 35.59 27.83
N ASP A 619 -25.08 34.48 28.57
CA ASP A 619 -26.00 33.37 28.48
C ASP A 619 -27.49 33.74 28.67
N ALA A 620 -28.36 32.97 28.02
CA ALA A 620 -29.77 32.84 28.38
C ALA A 620 -30.13 31.34 28.41
N ILE A 621 -30.60 30.86 29.55
CA ILE A 621 -31.03 29.48 29.76
C ILE A 621 -32.51 29.35 29.33
N SER A 622 -32.86 28.26 28.64
CA SER A 622 -34.25 27.85 28.44
C SER A 622 -34.38 26.33 28.58
N GLU A 623 -35.25 25.89 29.48
CA GLU A 623 -35.54 24.47 29.75
C GLU A 623 -36.62 23.91 28.80
N TYR A 624 -37.16 22.73 29.14
CA TYR A 624 -38.16 21.91 28.40
C TYR A 624 -37.61 21.15 27.18
N SER A 625 -37.90 19.86 26.99
CA SER A 625 -38.48 18.84 27.90
C SER A 625 -38.16 17.42 27.42
N GLU A 626 -38.16 16.44 28.33
CA GLU A 626 -37.86 15.03 28.02
C GLU A 626 -39.03 14.28 27.34
N SER A 627 -38.70 13.30 26.49
CA SER A 627 -39.49 12.07 26.33
C SER A 627 -38.60 10.91 25.85
N ASP A 628 -38.89 9.70 26.33
CA ASP A 628 -37.95 8.56 26.43
C ASP A 628 -37.87 7.69 25.15
N ALA A 629 -36.67 7.23 24.78
CA ALA A 629 -36.45 6.09 23.86
C ALA A 629 -35.03 5.50 24.03
N ARG A 630 -34.90 4.41 24.79
CA ARG A 630 -33.62 3.82 25.19
C ARG A 630 -33.00 2.91 24.12
N SER A 631 -31.70 3.07 23.85
CA SER A 631 -30.83 1.92 23.54
C SER A 631 -29.34 2.17 23.85
N VAL A 632 -28.76 1.25 24.63
CA VAL A 632 -27.33 0.91 24.79
C VAL A 632 -26.30 2.05 24.66
N TYR A 633 -25.85 2.58 25.80
CA TYR A 633 -24.63 3.37 25.88
C TYR A 633 -23.38 2.53 25.57
N SER A 634 -22.41 3.15 24.88
CA SER A 634 -21.00 2.78 25.00
C SER A 634 -20.27 3.92 25.73
N GLU A 635 -19.47 3.60 26.74
CA GLU A 635 -18.93 4.60 27.66
C GLU A 635 -18.00 5.60 26.97
N ALA A 636 -18.20 6.89 27.26
CA ALA A 636 -17.30 7.95 26.83
C ALA A 636 -16.04 7.99 27.72
N PRO A 637 -14.82 8.13 27.17
CA PRO A 637 -13.61 8.23 27.98
C PRO A 637 -13.58 9.53 28.82
N MET A 638 -13.76 9.43 30.13
CA MET A 638 -13.68 10.61 31.01
C MET A 638 -12.23 11.10 31.18
N LYS A 639 -12.03 12.42 31.06
CA LYS A 639 -10.75 13.11 31.33
C LYS A 639 -10.37 12.95 32.82
N LYS A 640 -9.38 12.09 33.15
CA LYS A 640 -8.78 12.05 34.50
C LYS A 640 -7.87 13.26 34.71
N ILE A 641 -8.37 14.29 35.40
CA ILE A 641 -7.56 15.41 35.87
C ILE A 641 -6.72 14.93 37.07
N SER A 642 -5.40 14.95 36.92
CA SER A 642 -4.45 14.49 37.95
C SER A 642 -4.19 15.57 39.00
N ALA A 643 -5.06 15.69 40.00
CA ALA A 643 -4.80 16.50 41.19
C ALA A 643 -3.64 15.88 42.01
N LEU A 644 -2.61 16.68 42.33
CA LEU A 644 -1.50 16.24 43.16
C LEU A 644 -2.00 15.91 44.59
N LYS A 645 -1.58 14.77 45.13
CA LYS A 645 -1.54 14.52 46.58
C LYS A 645 -0.10 14.34 47.03
N LYS A 646 0.28 15.05 48.09
CA LYS A 646 1.55 14.86 48.79
C LYS A 646 1.56 13.52 49.53
N SER A 647 2.76 13.05 49.86
CA SER A 647 3.02 11.87 50.67
C SER A 647 2.42 11.96 52.08
N ASN A 648 2.21 10.79 52.70
CA ASN A 648 2.97 10.40 53.90
C ASN A 648 2.80 8.88 54.15
N ASP A 649 3.74 8.31 54.89
CA ASP A 649 3.87 6.87 55.15
C ASP A 649 2.81 6.30 56.09
N ILE A 650 2.64 4.96 56.11
CA ILE A 650 3.10 4.13 57.24
C ILE A 650 3.04 2.61 56.95
N ALA A 651 4.05 1.95 57.49
CA ALA A 651 4.46 0.55 57.45
C ALA A 651 3.43 -0.59 57.71
N LYS A 652 3.79 -1.78 57.18
CA LYS A 652 3.62 -3.15 57.73
C LYS A 652 2.20 -3.70 58.02
N LEU A 653 1.86 -4.84 57.40
CA LEU A 653 2.02 -6.16 58.06
C LEU A 653 1.85 -7.37 57.11
N ARG A 654 2.38 -8.51 57.55
CA ARG A 654 2.32 -9.84 56.90
C ARG A 654 0.92 -10.48 57.04
N ARG A 655 0.54 -11.33 56.07
CA ARG A 655 0.41 -12.79 56.32
C ARG A 655 0.25 -13.61 55.03
N ASN A 656 0.97 -14.73 54.97
CA ASN A 656 0.65 -15.84 54.08
C ASN A 656 -0.46 -16.70 54.72
N SER A 657 -1.30 -17.30 53.89
CA SER A 657 -1.94 -18.59 54.16
C SER A 657 -1.94 -19.38 52.85
N ASN A 658 -1.68 -20.69 52.92
CA ASN A 658 -1.59 -21.58 51.77
C ASN A 658 -2.50 -22.81 52.00
N ALA A 659 -2.76 -23.59 50.94
CA ALA A 659 -3.68 -24.75 50.92
C ALA A 659 -5.18 -24.43 51.10
N GLY A 660 -6.14 -25.13 50.47
CA GLY A 660 -6.03 -26.19 49.46
C GLY A 660 -6.37 -27.59 49.99
N LEU A 661 -7.40 -28.23 49.43
CA LEU A 661 -7.77 -29.63 49.68
C LEU A 661 -8.48 -30.23 48.44
N ARG A 662 -8.59 -31.56 48.40
CA ARG A 662 -9.00 -32.39 47.24
C ARG A 662 -10.20 -33.28 47.61
N SER A 663 -10.68 -34.02 46.58
CA SER A 663 -11.42 -35.29 46.65
C SER A 663 -12.92 -35.19 47.05
N SER A 664 -13.80 -36.14 46.70
CA SER A 664 -13.86 -37.13 45.59
C SER A 664 -15.22 -37.85 45.60
N GLY A 665 -15.76 -38.27 44.45
CA GLY A 665 -16.97 -39.10 44.40
C GLY A 665 -17.26 -39.64 42.99
N SER A 666 -17.97 -40.77 42.88
CA SER A 666 -18.07 -41.55 41.63
C SER A 666 -19.51 -41.88 41.20
N SER A 667 -19.64 -42.21 39.90
CA SER A 667 -20.77 -42.79 39.13
C SER A 667 -21.34 -44.11 39.73
N PRO A 668 -22.38 -44.79 39.15
CA PRO A 668 -23.03 -44.61 37.84
C PRO A 668 -24.58 -44.83 37.78
N VAL A 669 -25.19 -44.84 36.57
CA VAL A 669 -26.20 -45.83 36.04
C VAL A 669 -26.85 -45.35 34.70
N LYS A 670 -27.44 -46.28 33.93
CA LYS A 670 -28.10 -46.20 32.58
C LYS A 670 -29.03 -47.44 32.43
N PRO A 671 -29.86 -47.67 31.37
CA PRO A 671 -30.36 -46.84 30.25
C PRO A 671 -31.89 -47.05 29.92
N ARG A 672 -32.32 -46.72 28.67
CA ARG A 672 -33.57 -47.16 27.94
C ARG A 672 -34.91 -46.46 28.34
N SER A 673 -35.96 -46.41 27.50
CA SER A 673 -36.22 -46.98 26.14
C SER A 673 -37.06 -46.07 25.22
N THR A 674 -37.25 -46.46 23.95
CA THR A 674 -38.12 -45.82 22.92
C THR A 674 -39.54 -46.41 22.88
N PRO A 675 -40.40 -45.95 21.94
CA PRO A 675 -40.84 -46.88 20.88
C PRO A 675 -40.75 -46.33 19.44
N LYS A 676 -41.12 -47.16 18.44
CA LYS A 676 -41.21 -46.87 16.98
C LYS A 676 -42.54 -47.38 16.42
N VAL A 677 -43.02 -46.79 15.30
CA VAL A 677 -43.78 -47.41 14.17
C VAL A 677 -43.44 -46.55 12.93
N SER A 678 -42.72 -47.00 11.89
CA SER A 678 -43.12 -47.73 10.65
C SER A 678 -44.12 -46.95 9.74
N SER A 679 -44.13 -47.08 8.40
CA SER A 679 -43.40 -47.97 7.46
C SER A 679 -43.36 -47.41 6.02
N SER A 680 -42.45 -47.91 5.18
CA SER A 680 -42.38 -47.75 3.70
C SER A 680 -43.10 -48.95 3.00
N PRO A 681 -43.03 -49.19 1.66
CA PRO A 681 -42.46 -48.44 0.52
C PRO A 681 -43.44 -48.30 -0.69
N LEU A 682 -42.97 -47.83 -1.88
CA LEU A 682 -43.14 -48.51 -3.19
C LEU A 682 -42.59 -47.72 -4.42
N SER A 683 -42.15 -48.48 -5.42
CA SER A 683 -41.92 -48.18 -6.85
C SER A 683 -42.18 -49.52 -7.63
N PRO A 684 -42.10 -49.71 -8.98
CA PRO A 684 -41.39 -48.94 -10.04
C PRO A 684 -42.15 -48.89 -11.41
N PHE A 685 -41.41 -48.91 -12.55
CA PHE A 685 -41.83 -49.09 -13.97
C PHE A 685 -42.47 -47.85 -14.69
N VAL A 686 -42.36 -47.63 -16.02
CA VAL A 686 -41.65 -48.33 -17.14
C VAL A 686 -41.19 -47.35 -18.28
N ARG A 687 -40.53 -47.90 -19.32
CA ARG A 687 -40.13 -47.33 -20.66
C ARG A 687 -41.26 -46.54 -21.37
N SER A 688 -41.10 -45.76 -22.45
CA SER A 688 -40.18 -45.73 -23.63
C SER A 688 -40.11 -44.29 -24.22
N SER A 689 -39.20 -43.81 -25.09
CA SER A 689 -38.19 -44.32 -26.05
C SER A 689 -38.58 -44.43 -27.56
N SER A 690 -38.58 -43.30 -28.27
CA SER A 690 -38.38 -43.16 -29.74
C SER A 690 -37.82 -41.75 -30.03
N LYS A 691 -36.75 -41.50 -30.82
CA LYS A 691 -36.38 -41.89 -32.20
C LYS A 691 -37.28 -41.30 -33.31
N ALA A 692 -36.79 -40.85 -34.48
CA ALA A 692 -35.47 -40.34 -34.93
C ALA A 692 -35.50 -40.03 -36.45
N ARG A 693 -34.89 -38.91 -36.90
CA ARG A 693 -34.26 -38.69 -38.25
C ARG A 693 -33.62 -37.28 -38.29
N LYS A 694 -32.44 -36.97 -38.85
CA LYS A 694 -31.60 -37.44 -40.00
C LYS A 694 -32.25 -37.19 -41.37
N GLU A 695 -31.60 -36.61 -42.39
CA GLU A 695 -30.19 -36.14 -42.58
C GLU A 695 -30.21 -34.92 -43.56
N THR A 696 -29.20 -34.33 -44.23
CA THR A 696 -27.82 -34.70 -44.67
C THR A 696 -27.07 -33.38 -45.01
N ARG A 697 -25.87 -33.06 -44.48
CA ARG A 697 -24.48 -33.27 -45.02
C ARG A 697 -23.87 -32.11 -45.88
N LEU A 698 -22.52 -32.05 -45.86
CA LEU A 698 -21.56 -31.26 -46.69
C LEU A 698 -21.44 -29.73 -46.41
N ALA A 699 -20.30 -29.04 -46.57
CA ALA A 699 -18.86 -29.44 -46.61
C ALA A 699 -17.89 -28.23 -46.51
N SER A 700 -16.59 -28.53 -46.36
CA SER A 700 -15.38 -27.80 -46.84
C SER A 700 -14.97 -26.38 -46.32
N SER A 701 -13.84 -26.39 -45.60
CA SER A 701 -12.57 -25.66 -45.88
C SER A 701 -12.39 -24.13 -45.65
N THR A 702 -11.54 -23.81 -44.67
CA THR A 702 -10.36 -22.89 -44.70
C THR A 702 -10.41 -21.53 -45.43
N MET A 703 -10.11 -20.43 -44.71
CA MET A 703 -8.92 -19.56 -44.90
C MET A 703 -8.94 -18.30 -44.01
N SER A 704 -7.78 -17.66 -43.88
CA SER A 704 -7.58 -16.39 -43.16
C SER A 704 -7.91 -15.16 -44.02
N PRO A 705 -8.19 -13.98 -43.42
CA PRO A 705 -8.07 -12.69 -44.10
C PRO A 705 -6.81 -11.92 -43.67
N LEU A 706 -6.01 -11.46 -44.64
CA LEU A 706 -4.94 -10.47 -44.43
C LEU A 706 -5.08 -9.32 -45.42
N SER A 707 -4.98 -8.09 -44.90
CA SER A 707 -4.74 -6.83 -45.62
C SER A 707 -5.81 -6.31 -46.60
N HIS A 708 -5.86 -4.97 -46.69
CA HIS A 708 -6.38 -4.20 -47.81
C HIS A 708 -5.38 -3.08 -48.09
N GLY A 709 -5.17 -2.72 -49.36
CA GLY A 709 -4.25 -1.65 -49.73
C GLY A 709 -4.44 -1.12 -51.15
N ARG A 710 -4.40 0.21 -51.29
CA ARG A 710 -4.18 0.97 -52.53
C ARG A 710 -3.34 2.20 -52.14
N ARG A 711 -2.09 2.36 -52.59
CA ARG A 711 -1.57 2.66 -53.95
C ARG A 711 -1.57 4.16 -54.32
N ARG A 712 -0.37 4.76 -54.31
CA ARG A 712 0.27 5.62 -55.35
C ARG A 712 1.68 5.96 -54.81
N HIS A 713 2.76 5.37 -55.34
CA HIS A 713 3.53 5.75 -56.54
C HIS A 713 4.12 7.17 -56.51
N LEU A 714 5.45 7.29 -56.40
CA LEU A 714 6.34 7.66 -57.52
C LEU A 714 7.85 7.47 -57.19
N SER A 715 8.65 7.26 -58.24
CA SER A 715 10.12 7.42 -58.42
C SER A 715 11.13 7.40 -57.24
N GLY A 716 12.20 6.60 -57.38
CA GLY A 716 13.52 6.79 -56.73
C GLY A 716 14.44 7.72 -57.55
N PRO A 717 15.78 7.53 -57.64
CA PRO A 717 16.58 6.33 -57.32
C PRO A 717 17.58 6.54 -56.15
N ALA A 718 18.53 5.61 -55.99
CA ALA A 718 19.58 5.62 -54.96
C ALA A 718 20.94 6.14 -55.48
N SER A 719 21.88 6.37 -54.54
CA SER A 719 23.32 6.51 -54.80
C SER A 719 24.12 6.00 -53.59
N ASP A 720 25.11 5.14 -53.82
CA ASP A 720 26.05 4.69 -52.80
C ASP A 720 27.04 5.81 -52.39
N SER A 721 27.61 5.72 -51.19
CA SER A 721 29.04 6.01 -50.94
C SER A 721 29.47 5.54 -49.54
N GLU A 722 30.74 5.17 -49.43
CA GLU A 722 31.45 4.81 -48.19
C GLU A 722 32.15 6.04 -47.57
N LEU A 723 32.83 5.84 -46.43
CA LEU A 723 33.79 6.77 -45.79
C LEU A 723 33.13 8.06 -45.21
N THR A 724 33.14 8.31 -43.90
CA THR A 724 34.27 8.18 -42.95
C THR A 724 33.84 7.88 -41.51
#